data_AF-A0A8S9EVB1-F1
#
_entry.id   AF-A0A8S9EVB1-F1
#
_cell.length_a   1.000
_cell.length_b   1.000
_cell.length_c   1.000
_cell.angle_alpha   90.00
_cell.angle_beta   90.00
_cell.angle_gamma   90.00
#
_symmetry.space_group_name_H-M   'P 1'
#
loop_
_entity.id
_entity.type
_entity.pdbx_description
1 polymer ?
#
loop_
_entity_poly.entity_id
_entity_poly.type
_entity_poly.pdbx_seq_one_letter_code
_entity_poly.pdbx_strand_id
1 'polypeptide(L)'
;IGKEKFHKSQHWGYCNNVAMLVGEDKPGIGGEPLPGQKLKPKYSVFPEGIGSDAPAWVAFDKQVLSFDAYFEEEVPDKNQELYRIRHCKIYFYLEDDTIQVIEPQVKNSGISQGTIVRRHRIPLPPPHEDQFYTIDHFNINIEVILYARRYKIIDCDQFTKNFLRKMGVRLNPPAGRPDDPYTKERQKILDSMKPLRPYERIDTLKQFLEHNGHILRFFCVWDDPESMFHDPRELVLRYYLSDDTIDIKEIIPVNSGRDVVPLFLRRDKLPKYAPTGLYQPGTITSRTVLNVFGKLVGNRSRYILDNRKTGAVHQEFYRDSDLKIGAVINVWGRKIMLCDCDEFTKEYYRTKYGIEDFTPVSYKAPPPPKPEKTFPPYTGFGSEEDSLCSCMGLLPKPPQKDFKKFMEKDRSGMESNILRFLAKLVTDSPIDTDRKFIISYFLSDDTISVFEHIQRNTGILGGKFLERGRIKKPGQELFKSEPSEYFKAQNLFVGARVCFHGHNFLLVDADEYTFNYMEKHANEFSVADVGVILKKLKDIAESRSREVRQVFAASDPEHTKVIEYDPFRNLIVSITDGAFSEHEIMTLGRYYSVKDEYEVDLHFLLSVAQEQLKKNSFENFEQLSAVLTYNDREKCGVLPHEMCRTICKSFKLPVADDDLQALLTMFEDDHKQVEYKKFVDGLNWRENQIPAFQTIKVPLKNEDDWSGQPPSLPVKGIKYLPLLDDLFGKEE
;
A
#
# COMPACT_ATOMS: atom_id res chain seq x y z
N ILE A 1 -61.20 -64.93 35.03
CA ILE A 1 -61.83 -65.39 33.77
C ILE A 1 -60.81 -65.14 32.67
N GLY A 2 -60.36 -66.18 31.96
CA GLY A 2 -59.31 -66.09 30.93
C GLY A 2 -58.00 -66.86 31.20
N LYS A 3 -57.97 -67.88 32.07
CA LYS A 3 -56.83 -68.83 32.12
C LYS A 3 -57.11 -69.99 31.18
N GLU A 4 -56.18 -70.30 30.27
CA GLU A 4 -56.32 -71.39 29.28
C GLU A 4 -55.57 -72.67 29.68
N LYS A 5 -54.66 -72.60 30.66
CA LYS A 5 -53.82 -73.73 31.11
C LYS A 5 -54.17 -74.16 32.54
N PHE A 6 -54.76 -75.34 32.69
CA PHE A 6 -55.13 -75.93 34.00
C PHE A 6 -54.48 -77.31 34.25
N HIS A 7 -53.46 -77.69 33.48
CA HIS A 7 -52.80 -78.98 33.65
C HIS A 7 -52.03 -79.03 34.97
N LYS A 8 -52.15 -80.16 35.69
CA LYS A 8 -51.32 -80.46 36.88
C LYS A 8 -49.98 -81.01 36.42
N SER A 9 -48.89 -80.54 37.01
CA SER A 9 -47.58 -81.11 36.82
C SER A 9 -47.48 -82.51 37.43
N GLN A 10 -46.81 -83.42 36.72
CA GLN A 10 -46.54 -84.78 37.20
C GLN A 10 -45.37 -84.75 38.20
N HIS A 11 -45.71 -84.66 39.48
CA HIS A 11 -44.75 -84.76 40.59
C HIS A 11 -44.33 -86.21 40.87
N TRP A 12 -45.21 -87.17 40.59
CA TRP A 12 -44.99 -88.60 40.79
C TRP A 12 -44.86 -89.27 39.43
N GLY A 13 -43.86 -90.16 39.27
CA GLY A 13 -43.62 -90.89 38.04
C GLY A 13 -42.78 -92.14 38.29
N TYR A 14 -42.54 -92.90 37.23
CA TYR A 14 -41.73 -94.10 37.28
C TYR A 14 -40.39 -93.85 36.58
N CYS A 15 -39.28 -94.07 37.30
CA CYS A 15 -37.95 -94.13 36.70
C CYS A 15 -37.44 -95.56 36.87
N ASN A 16 -37.15 -96.26 35.78
CA ASN A 16 -36.74 -97.67 35.79
C ASN A 16 -37.70 -98.59 36.58
N ASN A 17 -39.02 -98.45 36.35
CA ASN A 17 -40.10 -99.21 37.02
C ASN A 17 -40.25 -99.02 38.54
N VAL A 18 -39.53 -98.08 39.15
CA VAL A 18 -39.74 -97.70 40.56
C VAL A 18 -40.54 -96.41 40.61
N ALA A 19 -41.66 -96.42 41.34
CA ALA A 19 -42.44 -95.22 41.61
C ALA A 19 -41.62 -94.29 42.51
N MET A 20 -41.26 -93.13 41.99
CA MET A 20 -40.51 -92.13 42.74
C MET A 20 -41.09 -90.72 42.51
N LEU A 21 -40.79 -89.81 43.43
CA LEU A 21 -41.09 -88.40 43.25
C LEU A 21 -40.11 -87.85 42.21
N VAL A 22 -40.58 -87.60 40.98
CA VAL A 22 -39.75 -87.23 39.82
C VAL A 22 -39.49 -85.72 39.75
N GLY A 23 -40.17 -84.90 40.56
CA GLY A 23 -39.83 -83.48 40.66
C GLY A 23 -40.51 -82.72 41.78
N GLU A 24 -39.76 -82.37 42.81
CA GLU A 24 -40.16 -81.39 43.84
C GLU A 24 -40.26 -79.97 43.27
N ASP A 25 -39.44 -79.66 42.25
CA ASP A 25 -39.29 -78.31 41.68
C ASP A 25 -40.21 -78.01 40.48
N LYS A 26 -41.24 -78.83 40.22
CA LYS A 26 -42.19 -78.57 39.13
C LYS A 26 -43.26 -77.57 39.58
N PRO A 27 -43.63 -76.56 38.76
CA PRO A 27 -44.68 -75.60 39.12
C PRO A 27 -46.04 -76.32 39.24
N GLY A 28 -46.98 -75.73 39.97
CA GLY A 28 -48.28 -76.32 40.30
C GLY A 28 -49.25 -76.46 39.12
N ILE A 29 -50.42 -75.84 39.23
CA ILE A 29 -51.47 -75.93 38.20
C ILE A 29 -51.24 -74.85 37.16
N GLY A 30 -51.18 -75.23 35.88
CA GLY A 30 -51.11 -74.27 34.77
C GLY A 30 -49.77 -73.53 34.62
N GLY A 31 -48.72 -73.96 35.34
CA GLY A 31 -47.41 -73.33 35.33
C GLY A 31 -47.18 -72.32 36.48
N GLU A 32 -48.18 -72.06 37.31
CA GLU A 32 -48.03 -71.21 38.50
C GLU A 32 -47.71 -72.06 39.75
N PRO A 33 -46.80 -71.60 40.64
CA PRO A 33 -46.51 -72.30 41.89
C PRO A 33 -47.73 -72.34 42.81
N LEU A 34 -47.89 -73.44 43.56
CA LEU A 34 -48.95 -73.52 44.56
C LEU A 34 -48.66 -72.57 45.74
N PRO A 35 -49.70 -72.04 46.42
CA PRO A 35 -49.53 -71.26 47.65
C PRO A 35 -48.71 -72.02 48.69
N GLY A 36 -47.52 -71.53 49.04
CA GLY A 36 -46.57 -72.17 49.97
C GLY A 36 -45.43 -72.96 49.31
N GLN A 37 -45.46 -73.18 47.99
CA GLN A 37 -44.40 -73.84 47.23
C GLN A 37 -43.29 -72.85 46.89
N LYS A 38 -42.09 -73.04 47.43
CA LYS A 38 -40.89 -72.26 47.08
C LYS A 38 -40.14 -72.96 45.95
N LEU A 39 -40.37 -72.54 44.70
CA LEU A 39 -39.56 -72.98 43.57
C LEU A 39 -38.16 -72.38 43.69
N LYS A 40 -37.11 -73.20 43.53
CA LYS A 40 -35.73 -72.72 43.50
C LYS A 40 -35.46 -72.08 42.13
N PRO A 41 -35.24 -70.76 42.04
CA PRO A 41 -35.02 -70.12 40.75
C PRO A 41 -33.69 -70.60 40.16
N LYS A 42 -33.74 -71.10 38.91
CA LYS A 42 -32.54 -71.52 38.18
C LYS A 42 -31.81 -70.36 37.52
N TYR A 43 -32.45 -69.21 37.39
CA TYR A 43 -31.94 -68.00 36.73
C TYR A 43 -32.36 -66.78 37.54
N SER A 44 -31.70 -65.64 37.31
CA SER A 44 -32.12 -64.36 37.87
C SER A 44 -33.54 -64.00 37.44
N VAL A 45 -34.35 -63.51 38.39
CA VAL A 45 -35.73 -63.11 38.15
C VAL A 45 -35.77 -61.59 38.14
N PHE A 46 -36.20 -61.01 37.01
CA PHE A 46 -36.32 -59.56 36.84
C PHE A 46 -37.77 -59.12 37.03
N PRO A 47 -38.04 -57.93 37.61
CA PRO A 47 -39.38 -57.37 37.69
C PRO A 47 -40.00 -57.17 36.30
N GLU A 48 -41.26 -57.55 36.12
CA GLU A 48 -42.01 -57.33 34.87
C GLU A 48 -42.17 -55.81 34.62
N GLY A 49 -41.64 -55.33 33.49
CA GLY A 49 -41.78 -53.95 33.05
C GLY A 49 -43.04 -53.73 32.21
N ILE A 50 -43.46 -52.48 32.05
CA ILE A 50 -44.55 -52.13 31.12
C ILE A 50 -44.00 -52.22 29.68
N GLY A 51 -44.16 -53.37 29.01
CA GLY A 51 -43.65 -53.59 27.65
C GLY A 51 -43.76 -55.06 27.17
N SER A 52 -43.22 -55.37 25.98
CA SER A 52 -43.20 -56.74 25.44
C SER A 52 -42.10 -57.58 26.11
N ASP A 53 -42.44 -58.75 26.64
CA ASP A 53 -41.52 -59.68 27.30
C ASP A 53 -40.54 -60.33 26.31
N ALA A 54 -39.42 -59.66 26.05
CA ALA A 54 -38.29 -60.26 25.34
C ALA A 54 -37.52 -61.21 26.30
N PRO A 55 -37.01 -62.36 25.83
CA PRO A 55 -36.15 -63.23 26.63
C PRO A 55 -34.92 -62.49 27.18
N ALA A 56 -34.42 -62.88 28.36
CA ALA A 56 -33.30 -62.22 29.04
C ALA A 56 -32.04 -62.03 28.16
N TRP A 57 -31.71 -63.04 27.33
CA TRP A 57 -30.56 -62.99 26.41
C TRP A 57 -30.71 -61.94 25.30
N VAL A 58 -31.93 -61.53 24.96
CA VAL A 58 -32.22 -60.42 24.02
C VAL A 58 -32.32 -59.10 24.77
N ALA A 59 -33.06 -59.09 25.88
CA ALA A 59 -33.35 -57.89 26.65
C ALA A 59 -32.10 -57.25 27.25
N PHE A 60 -31.13 -58.07 27.64
CA PHE A 60 -29.91 -57.64 28.31
C PHE A 60 -28.62 -57.92 27.50
N ASP A 61 -28.74 -58.08 26.16
CA ASP A 61 -27.57 -58.22 25.28
C ASP A 61 -26.55 -57.10 25.56
N LYS A 62 -25.28 -57.49 25.76
CA LYS A 62 -24.14 -56.60 26.07
C LYS A 62 -24.26 -55.79 27.36
N GLN A 63 -25.29 -55.99 28.18
CA GLN A 63 -25.39 -55.37 29.49
C GLN A 63 -24.68 -56.23 30.53
N VAL A 64 -23.64 -55.68 31.15
CA VAL A 64 -22.78 -56.39 32.09
C VAL A 64 -22.68 -55.58 33.38
N LEU A 65 -22.88 -56.26 34.50
CA LEU A 65 -22.63 -55.65 35.80
C LEU A 65 -21.15 -55.79 36.17
N SER A 66 -20.49 -54.66 36.41
CA SER A 66 -19.11 -54.58 36.88
C SER A 66 -19.03 -54.21 38.36
N PHE A 67 -18.35 -55.06 39.15
CA PHE A 67 -18.06 -54.86 40.56
C PHE A 67 -16.54 -54.81 40.78
N ASP A 68 -16.06 -53.79 41.49
CA ASP A 68 -14.68 -53.72 41.96
C ASP A 68 -14.57 -54.56 43.24
N ALA A 69 -13.65 -55.52 43.26
CA ALA A 69 -13.43 -56.42 44.38
C ALA A 69 -11.93 -56.59 44.69
N TYR A 70 -11.63 -57.17 45.84
CA TYR A 70 -10.29 -57.65 46.16
C TYR A 70 -10.35 -58.98 46.88
N PHE A 71 -9.25 -59.71 46.86
CA PHE A 71 -9.03 -60.86 47.73
C PHE A 71 -7.63 -60.77 48.35
N GLU A 72 -7.48 -61.36 49.52
CA GLU A 72 -6.23 -61.44 50.26
C GLU A 72 -5.54 -62.77 49.92
N GLU A 73 -4.25 -62.69 49.59
CA GLU A 73 -3.38 -63.83 49.29
C GLU A 73 -2.25 -63.85 50.33
N GLU A 74 -2.15 -64.94 51.10
CA GLU A 74 -1.07 -65.11 52.08
C GLU A 74 0.24 -65.44 51.36
N VAL A 75 1.32 -64.73 51.70
CA VAL A 75 2.64 -64.93 51.09
C VAL A 75 3.56 -65.65 52.10
N PRO A 76 4.09 -66.83 51.78
CA PRO A 76 4.90 -67.60 52.73
C PRO A 76 6.29 -67.00 53.02
N ASP A 77 6.86 -66.22 52.10
CA ASP A 77 8.20 -65.62 52.25
C ASP A 77 8.17 -64.26 52.95
N LYS A 78 8.52 -64.24 54.25
CA LYS A 78 8.47 -63.06 55.14
C LYS A 78 9.41 -61.91 54.78
N ASN A 79 10.34 -62.07 53.84
CA ASN A 79 11.35 -61.05 53.53
C ASN A 79 10.81 -59.86 52.73
N GLN A 80 9.62 -59.96 52.13
CA GLN A 80 9.00 -58.89 51.34
C GLN A 80 7.66 -58.43 51.94
N GLU A 81 6.70 -59.33 52.17
CA GLU A 81 5.39 -59.03 52.78
C GLU A 81 4.83 -60.22 53.59
N LEU A 82 3.87 -59.95 54.48
CA LEU A 82 3.09 -60.98 55.21
C LEU A 82 1.83 -61.43 54.44
N TYR A 83 1.19 -60.52 53.71
CA TYR A 83 0.00 -60.76 52.89
C TYR A 83 -0.02 -59.78 51.73
N ARG A 84 -0.67 -60.17 50.63
CA ARG A 84 -0.86 -59.33 49.44
C ARG A 84 -2.34 -59.13 49.16
N ILE A 85 -2.71 -57.91 48.81
CA ILE A 85 -4.06 -57.58 48.37
C ILE A 85 -4.08 -57.55 46.84
N ARG A 86 -4.92 -58.38 46.23
CA ARG A 86 -5.11 -58.41 44.77
C ARG A 86 -6.46 -57.84 44.40
N HIS A 87 -6.43 -56.69 43.75
CA HIS A 87 -7.63 -56.04 43.22
C HIS A 87 -8.08 -56.74 41.94
N CYS A 88 -9.39 -56.93 41.79
CA CYS A 88 -9.98 -57.55 40.62
C CYS A 88 -11.34 -56.91 40.31
N LYS A 89 -11.82 -57.16 39.10
CA LYS A 89 -13.16 -56.80 38.65
C LYS A 89 -13.96 -58.07 38.43
N ILE A 90 -15.13 -58.13 39.06
CA ILE A 90 -16.10 -59.20 38.85
C ILE A 90 -17.14 -58.67 37.87
N TYR A 91 -17.25 -59.34 36.73
CA TYR A 91 -18.27 -59.09 35.73
C TYR A 91 -19.37 -60.13 35.87
N PHE A 92 -20.62 -59.68 35.98
CA PHE A 92 -21.81 -60.50 35.96
C PHE A 92 -22.61 -60.18 34.69
N TYR A 93 -22.78 -61.17 33.82
CA TYR A 93 -23.45 -61.01 32.53
C TYR A 93 -24.94 -61.28 32.70
N LEU A 94 -25.77 -60.28 32.40
CA LEU A 94 -27.22 -60.34 32.60
C LEU A 94 -27.93 -61.25 31.57
N GLU A 95 -27.27 -61.54 30.45
CA GLU A 95 -27.84 -62.37 29.37
C GLU A 95 -27.98 -63.85 29.78
N ASP A 96 -27.08 -64.37 30.63
CA ASP A 96 -26.96 -65.80 30.93
C ASP A 96 -26.52 -66.14 32.37
N ASP A 97 -26.51 -65.16 33.28
CA ASP A 97 -26.05 -65.29 34.67
C ASP A 97 -24.62 -65.84 34.81
N THR A 98 -23.75 -65.57 33.81
CA THR A 98 -22.34 -65.97 33.89
C THR A 98 -21.51 -64.94 34.63
N ILE A 99 -20.44 -65.42 35.28
CA ILE A 99 -19.51 -64.59 36.03
C ILE A 99 -18.12 -64.72 35.42
N GLN A 100 -17.41 -63.60 35.33
CA GLN A 100 -16.00 -63.53 34.95
C GLN A 100 -15.24 -62.67 35.96
N VAL A 101 -14.06 -63.12 36.38
CA VAL A 101 -13.20 -62.35 37.30
C VAL A 101 -11.91 -62.01 36.59
N ILE A 102 -11.61 -60.72 36.48
CA ILE A 102 -10.42 -60.20 35.81
C ILE A 102 -9.63 -59.31 36.76
N GLU A 103 -8.35 -59.60 36.92
CA GLU A 103 -7.40 -58.72 37.56
C GLU A 103 -6.83 -57.71 36.54
N PRO A 104 -6.93 -56.40 36.80
CA PRO A 104 -6.36 -55.39 35.93
C PRO A 104 -4.83 -55.49 35.90
N GLN A 105 -4.24 -55.28 34.72
CA GLN A 105 -2.79 -55.32 34.56
C GLN A 105 -2.13 -54.08 35.17
N VAL A 106 -1.22 -54.30 36.12
CA VAL A 106 -0.42 -53.27 36.79
C VAL A 106 1.03 -53.43 36.34
N LYS A 107 1.59 -52.35 35.78
CA LYS A 107 2.98 -52.33 35.29
C LYS A 107 3.93 -52.70 36.43
N ASN A 108 4.85 -53.63 36.15
CA ASN A 108 5.86 -54.10 37.09
C ASN A 108 5.31 -54.80 38.35
N SER A 109 4.10 -55.39 38.31
CA SER A 109 3.57 -56.19 39.42
C SER A 109 4.36 -57.50 39.65
N GLY A 110 4.97 -58.06 38.60
CA GLY A 110 5.77 -59.29 38.69
C GLY A 110 4.94 -60.58 38.82
N ILE A 111 3.61 -60.48 38.90
CA ILE A 111 2.66 -61.60 38.97
C ILE A 111 1.98 -61.75 37.61
N SER A 112 1.54 -62.97 37.26
CA SER A 112 0.64 -63.19 36.13
C SER A 112 -0.73 -62.57 36.41
N GLN A 113 -1.08 -61.54 35.63
CA GLN A 113 -2.33 -60.78 35.75
C GLN A 113 -3.24 -61.02 34.54
N GLY A 114 -4.54 -60.77 34.71
CA GLY A 114 -5.56 -60.94 33.68
C GLY A 114 -6.75 -61.75 34.19
N THR A 115 -7.31 -62.61 33.35
CA THR A 115 -8.51 -63.39 33.69
C THR A 115 -8.19 -64.46 34.74
N ILE A 116 -8.69 -64.28 35.97
CA ILE A 116 -8.60 -65.26 37.07
C ILE A 116 -9.65 -66.36 36.88
N VAL A 117 -10.88 -65.96 36.58
CA VAL A 117 -12.00 -66.89 36.33
C VAL A 117 -12.57 -66.59 34.95
N ARG A 118 -12.57 -67.58 34.07
CA ARG A 118 -13.17 -67.47 32.73
C ARG A 118 -14.69 -67.34 32.85
N ARG A 119 -15.34 -66.73 31.86
CA ARG A 119 -16.79 -66.52 31.84
C ARG A 119 -17.53 -67.87 31.81
N HIS A 120 -18.28 -68.17 32.88
CA HIS A 120 -19.25 -69.27 32.96
C HIS A 120 -20.10 -69.12 34.24
N ARG A 121 -21.10 -69.99 34.44
CA ARG A 121 -21.97 -69.95 35.63
C ARG A 121 -21.28 -70.65 36.80
N ILE A 122 -21.19 -69.97 37.94
CA ILE A 122 -20.47 -70.47 39.12
C ILE A 122 -21.48 -71.00 40.15
N PRO A 123 -21.34 -72.25 40.63
CA PRO A 123 -22.20 -72.80 41.67
C PRO A 123 -21.90 -72.16 43.04
N LEU A 124 -22.90 -72.14 43.92
CA LEU A 124 -22.76 -71.73 45.32
C LEU A 124 -21.86 -72.72 46.09
N PRO A 125 -21.19 -72.27 47.16
CA PRO A 125 -20.37 -73.15 47.99
C PRO A 125 -21.22 -74.22 48.72
N PRO A 126 -20.60 -75.33 49.18
CA PRO A 126 -21.27 -76.35 49.97
C PRO A 126 -21.98 -75.71 51.19
N PRO A 127 -23.25 -76.05 51.49
CA PRO A 127 -24.03 -77.23 51.08
C PRO A 127 -24.98 -77.04 49.88
N HIS A 128 -24.90 -75.92 49.13
CA HIS A 128 -25.85 -75.58 48.06
C HIS A 128 -25.26 -75.70 46.65
N GLU A 129 -24.51 -76.77 46.36
CA GLU A 129 -23.81 -76.96 45.07
C GLU A 129 -24.75 -77.04 43.84
N ASP A 130 -26.02 -77.38 44.05
CA ASP A 130 -27.04 -77.45 43.00
C ASP A 130 -27.55 -76.07 42.51
N GLN A 131 -27.12 -74.99 43.15
CA GLN A 131 -27.57 -73.62 42.87
C GLN A 131 -26.44 -72.75 42.35
N PHE A 132 -26.77 -71.77 41.52
CA PHE A 132 -25.81 -70.82 40.93
C PHE A 132 -25.95 -69.45 41.56
N TYR A 133 -24.87 -68.67 41.50
CA TYR A 133 -24.91 -67.26 41.87
C TYR A 133 -25.89 -66.48 40.98
N THR A 134 -26.84 -65.79 41.62
CA THR A 134 -27.74 -64.82 41.00
C THR A 134 -27.36 -63.38 41.38
N ILE A 135 -27.95 -62.40 40.72
CA ILE A 135 -27.73 -60.96 40.96
C ILE A 135 -27.93 -60.58 42.43
N ASP A 136 -28.88 -61.22 43.12
CA ASP A 136 -29.22 -60.92 44.52
C ASP A 136 -28.08 -61.22 45.50
N HIS A 137 -27.13 -62.06 45.10
CA HIS A 137 -25.96 -62.40 45.91
C HIS A 137 -24.85 -61.33 45.83
N PHE A 138 -24.99 -60.33 44.95
CA PHE A 138 -24.01 -59.26 44.75
C PHE A 138 -24.52 -57.95 45.35
N ASN A 139 -23.82 -57.44 46.35
CA ASN A 139 -23.97 -56.07 46.84
C ASN A 139 -22.60 -55.55 47.29
N ILE A 140 -22.50 -54.23 47.46
CA ILE A 140 -21.29 -53.58 47.98
C ILE A 140 -21.02 -54.08 49.41
N ASN A 141 -19.75 -54.29 49.76
CA ASN A 141 -19.27 -54.77 51.06
C ASN A 141 -19.78 -56.16 51.45
N ILE A 142 -20.20 -56.98 50.47
CA ILE A 142 -20.49 -58.41 50.65
C ILE A 142 -19.28 -59.23 50.19
N GLU A 143 -19.05 -60.35 50.87
CA GLU A 143 -18.04 -61.35 50.51
C GLU A 143 -18.68 -62.45 49.65
N VAL A 144 -18.09 -62.70 48.49
CA VAL A 144 -18.53 -63.72 47.54
C VAL A 144 -17.45 -64.79 47.42
N ILE A 145 -17.84 -66.07 47.54
CA ILE A 145 -16.91 -67.20 47.50
C ILE A 145 -16.94 -67.82 46.10
N LEU A 146 -15.90 -67.57 45.29
CA LEU A 146 -15.77 -68.15 43.96
C LEU A 146 -14.56 -69.09 43.96
N TYR A 147 -14.79 -70.39 43.69
CA TYR A 147 -13.73 -71.41 43.66
C TYR A 147 -12.81 -71.40 44.90
N ALA A 148 -13.43 -71.46 46.08
CA ALA A 148 -12.73 -71.45 47.37
C ALA A 148 -11.89 -70.19 47.69
N ARG A 149 -12.01 -69.13 46.87
CA ARG A 149 -11.44 -67.81 47.17
C ARG A 149 -12.52 -66.83 47.59
N ARG A 150 -12.24 -66.05 48.63
CA ARG A 150 -13.14 -65.02 49.16
C ARG A 150 -12.84 -63.70 48.50
N TYR A 151 -13.80 -63.18 47.73
CA TYR A 151 -13.72 -61.87 47.10
C TYR A 151 -14.61 -60.90 47.86
N LYS A 152 -14.03 -59.80 48.32
CA LYS A 152 -14.79 -58.73 48.96
C LYS A 152 -15.08 -57.63 47.96
N ILE A 153 -16.36 -57.35 47.73
CA ILE A 153 -16.80 -56.31 46.81
C ILE A 153 -16.65 -54.95 47.50
N ILE A 154 -15.90 -54.05 46.89
CA ILE A 154 -15.56 -52.72 47.43
C ILE A 154 -16.54 -51.68 46.90
N ASP A 155 -16.73 -51.66 45.58
CA ASP A 155 -17.55 -50.68 44.88
C ASP A 155 -18.09 -51.31 43.60
N CYS A 156 -18.98 -50.59 42.91
CA CYS A 156 -19.50 -51.00 41.62
C CYS A 156 -19.62 -49.81 40.66
N ASP A 157 -19.61 -50.11 39.36
CA ASP A 157 -19.66 -49.11 38.30
C ASP A 157 -20.96 -48.28 38.34
N GLN A 158 -20.96 -47.10 37.73
CA GLN A 158 -22.14 -46.23 37.73
C GLN A 158 -23.36 -46.89 37.06
N PHE A 159 -23.14 -47.70 36.02
CA PHE A 159 -24.18 -48.48 35.38
C PHE A 159 -24.84 -49.48 36.34
N THR A 160 -24.03 -50.23 37.09
CA THR A 160 -24.53 -51.24 38.03
C THR A 160 -25.25 -50.62 39.21
N LYS A 161 -24.77 -49.47 39.70
CA LYS A 161 -25.46 -48.70 40.73
C LYS A 161 -26.88 -48.35 40.31
N ASN A 162 -27.03 -47.87 39.09
CA ASN A 162 -28.32 -47.48 38.54
C ASN A 162 -29.21 -48.70 38.27
N PHE A 163 -28.64 -49.78 37.74
CA PHE A 163 -29.35 -51.01 37.44
C PHE A 163 -29.91 -51.67 38.70
N LEU A 164 -29.07 -51.86 39.73
CA LEU A 164 -29.47 -52.46 41.01
C LEU A 164 -30.50 -51.58 41.74
N ARG A 165 -30.37 -50.24 41.66
CA ARG A 165 -31.37 -49.31 42.18
C ARG A 165 -32.71 -49.43 41.46
N LYS A 166 -32.72 -49.58 40.13
CA LYS A 166 -33.94 -49.81 39.33
C LYS A 166 -34.58 -51.16 39.66
N MET A 167 -33.79 -52.18 39.95
CA MET A 167 -34.27 -53.48 40.43
C MET A 167 -34.79 -53.45 41.88
N GLY A 168 -34.66 -52.32 42.60
CA GLY A 168 -35.12 -52.18 43.98
C GLY A 168 -34.12 -52.64 45.05
N VAL A 169 -32.88 -52.99 44.67
CA VAL A 169 -31.82 -53.35 45.60
C VAL A 169 -31.23 -52.09 46.25
N ARG A 170 -31.19 -52.07 47.59
CA ARG A 170 -30.52 -51.00 48.34
C ARG A 170 -29.02 -51.29 48.43
N LEU A 171 -28.24 -50.44 47.77
CA LEU A 171 -26.78 -50.55 47.74
C LEU A 171 -26.16 -50.05 49.05
N ASN A 172 -25.18 -50.78 49.56
CA ASN A 172 -24.37 -50.37 50.70
C ASN A 172 -23.39 -49.24 50.29
N PRO A 173 -22.92 -48.41 51.24
CA PRO A 173 -21.89 -47.42 50.94
C PRO A 173 -20.58 -48.10 50.48
N PRO A 174 -19.83 -47.48 49.56
CA PRO A 174 -18.58 -48.03 49.05
C PRO A 174 -17.58 -48.26 50.19
N ALA A 175 -16.93 -49.42 50.19
CA ALA A 175 -15.85 -49.71 51.13
C ALA A 175 -14.56 -48.99 50.71
N GLY A 176 -13.67 -48.71 51.66
CA GLY A 176 -12.33 -48.23 51.35
C GLY A 176 -11.53 -49.31 50.61
N ARG A 177 -10.80 -48.91 49.56
CA ARG A 177 -9.82 -49.80 48.93
C ARG A 177 -8.67 -50.00 49.94
N PRO A 178 -8.38 -51.23 50.38
CA PRO A 178 -7.27 -51.45 51.30
C PRO A 178 -5.94 -51.30 50.55
N ASP A 179 -5.00 -50.58 51.18
CA ASP A 179 -3.68 -50.37 50.61
C ASP A 179 -2.82 -51.62 50.76
N ASP A 180 -2.27 -52.09 49.64
CA ASP A 180 -1.27 -53.16 49.61
C ASP A 180 0.10 -52.64 50.10
N PRO A 181 0.71 -53.26 51.15
CA PRO A 181 2.01 -52.84 51.67
C PRO A 181 3.10 -52.75 50.59
N TYR A 182 3.13 -53.69 49.66
CA TYR A 182 4.08 -53.71 48.54
C TYR A 182 3.99 -52.45 47.69
N THR A 183 2.76 -52.11 47.29
CA THR A 183 2.48 -51.01 46.38
C THR A 183 2.90 -49.68 47.00
N LYS A 184 2.69 -49.53 48.31
CA LYS A 184 3.09 -48.33 49.08
C LYS A 184 4.60 -48.17 49.19
N GLU A 185 5.35 -49.24 49.47
CA GLU A 185 6.82 -49.18 49.51
C GLU A 185 7.41 -48.90 48.13
N ARG A 186 6.86 -49.52 47.09
CA ARG A 186 7.30 -49.30 45.72
C ARG A 186 7.05 -47.87 45.24
N GLN A 187 5.91 -47.28 45.59
CA GLN A 187 5.63 -45.87 45.28
C GLN A 187 6.65 -44.95 45.96
N LYS A 188 6.96 -45.16 47.24
CA LYS A 188 8.01 -44.39 47.93
C LYS A 188 9.37 -44.49 47.24
N ILE A 189 9.74 -45.69 46.76
CA ILE A 189 10.98 -45.88 46.00
C ILE A 189 10.93 -45.09 44.68
N LEU A 190 9.84 -45.19 43.91
CA LEU A 190 9.68 -44.47 42.65
C LEU A 190 9.71 -42.95 42.82
N ASP A 191 9.03 -42.41 43.85
CA ASP A 191 9.00 -40.98 44.14
C ASP A 191 10.37 -40.46 44.59
N SER A 192 11.15 -41.28 45.31
CA SER A 192 12.53 -40.96 45.68
C SER A 192 13.51 -41.04 44.49
N MET A 193 13.13 -41.75 43.42
CA MET A 193 13.99 -42.01 42.28
C MET A 193 13.91 -40.89 41.26
N LYS A 194 14.90 -39.98 41.27
CA LYS A 194 15.04 -39.01 40.16
C LYS A 194 15.33 -39.77 38.85
N PRO A 195 14.69 -39.39 37.73
CA PRO A 195 14.91 -40.06 36.46
C PRO A 195 16.39 -39.97 36.07
N LEU A 196 17.00 -41.12 35.77
CA LEU A 196 18.43 -41.21 35.42
C LEU A 196 18.80 -40.44 34.14
N ARG A 197 17.81 -40.06 33.33
CA ARG A 197 17.94 -39.21 32.13
C ARG A 197 16.81 -38.17 32.06
N PRO A 198 17.01 -36.95 32.57
CA PRO A 198 16.11 -35.85 32.26
C PRO A 198 16.28 -35.48 30.77
N TYR A 199 15.21 -35.62 29.99
CA TYR A 199 15.14 -34.99 28.66
C TYR A 199 14.77 -33.52 28.86
N GLU A 200 15.77 -32.63 28.83
CA GLU A 200 15.52 -31.20 28.67
C GLU A 200 14.98 -30.96 27.26
N ARG A 201 13.70 -30.60 27.15
CA ARG A 201 13.13 -30.11 25.88
C ARG A 201 13.56 -28.65 25.71
N ILE A 202 14.49 -28.39 24.81
CA ILE A 202 14.82 -27.03 24.38
C ILE A 202 13.81 -26.66 23.30
N ASP A 203 12.97 -25.66 23.57
CA ASP A 203 11.93 -25.22 22.64
C ASP A 203 12.50 -24.27 21.58
N THR A 204 13.19 -24.85 20.59
CA THR A 204 13.74 -24.10 19.44
C THR A 204 12.68 -23.74 18.41
N LEU A 205 11.52 -24.39 18.44
CA LEU A 205 10.47 -24.22 17.43
C LEU A 205 9.74 -22.89 17.58
N LYS A 206 9.51 -22.46 18.83
CA LYS A 206 8.82 -21.19 19.12
C LYS A 206 9.50 -19.98 18.46
N GLN A 207 10.81 -19.81 18.69
CA GLN A 207 11.60 -18.71 18.13
C GLN A 207 11.59 -18.74 16.59
N PHE A 208 11.70 -19.94 16.00
CA PHE A 208 11.63 -20.10 14.55
C PHE A 208 10.28 -19.65 13.98
N LEU A 209 9.16 -20.00 14.61
CA LEU A 209 7.83 -19.65 14.13
C LEU A 209 7.53 -18.15 14.24
N GLU A 210 7.99 -17.50 15.31
CA GLU A 210 7.77 -16.06 15.55
C GLU A 210 8.59 -15.16 14.62
N HIS A 211 9.76 -15.63 14.19
CA HIS A 211 10.72 -14.82 13.44
C HIS A 211 11.15 -15.44 12.11
N ASN A 212 10.32 -16.32 11.54
CA ASN A 212 10.61 -16.92 10.25
C ASN A 212 10.68 -15.84 9.15
N GLY A 213 11.78 -15.83 8.39
CA GLY A 213 11.99 -14.85 7.32
C GLY A 213 12.42 -13.45 7.78
N HIS A 214 12.49 -13.17 9.08
CA HIS A 214 13.00 -11.89 9.58
C HIS A 214 14.53 -11.90 9.66
N ILE A 215 15.16 -11.00 8.92
CA ILE A 215 16.62 -10.90 8.81
C ILE A 215 17.03 -9.46 9.03
N LEU A 216 17.95 -9.23 9.96
CA LEU A 216 18.54 -7.91 10.15
C LEU A 216 19.79 -7.76 9.27
N ARG A 217 19.74 -6.84 8.31
CA ARG A 217 20.84 -6.55 7.39
C ARG A 217 21.58 -5.27 7.76
N PHE A 218 22.90 -5.38 7.88
CA PHE A 218 23.80 -4.27 8.16
C PHE A 218 24.87 -4.13 7.06
N PHE A 219 25.19 -2.90 6.71
CA PHE A 219 26.31 -2.55 5.84
C PHE A 219 27.52 -2.24 6.71
N CYS A 220 28.60 -2.94 6.43
CA CYS A 220 29.76 -2.97 7.29
C CYS A 220 31.02 -2.71 6.49
N VAL A 221 32.05 -2.21 7.16
CA VAL A 221 33.36 -2.01 6.58
C VAL A 221 34.38 -2.73 7.42
N TRP A 222 35.23 -3.49 6.76
CA TRP A 222 36.43 -4.06 7.35
C TRP A 222 37.64 -3.34 6.80
N ASP A 223 38.26 -2.56 7.66
CA ASP A 223 39.59 -1.98 7.42
C ASP A 223 40.63 -2.94 8.01
N ASP A 224 41.54 -3.42 7.17
CA ASP A 224 42.56 -4.40 7.57
C ASP A 224 43.81 -3.66 8.07
N PRO A 225 44.08 -3.63 9.39
CA PRO A 225 45.21 -2.88 9.93
C PRO A 225 46.56 -3.49 9.54
N GLU A 226 46.60 -4.76 9.12
CA GLU A 226 47.83 -5.44 8.71
C GLU A 226 48.14 -5.22 7.22
N SER A 227 47.16 -4.77 6.43
CA SER A 227 47.36 -4.48 5.02
C SER A 227 48.12 -3.16 4.84
N MET A 228 49.29 -3.20 4.20
CA MET A 228 50.02 -1.99 3.81
C MET A 228 49.24 -1.12 2.81
N PHE A 229 48.27 -1.72 2.11
CA PHE A 229 47.36 -1.05 1.21
C PHE A 229 46.04 -0.82 1.96
N HIS A 230 45.74 0.44 2.29
CA HIS A 230 44.46 0.87 2.89
C HIS A 230 43.32 0.67 1.87
N ASP A 231 42.80 -0.55 1.78
CA ASP A 231 41.72 -0.92 0.87
C ASP A 231 40.52 -1.47 1.68
N PRO A 232 39.67 -0.57 2.23
CA PRO A 232 38.58 -0.96 3.10
C PRO A 232 37.59 -1.86 2.34
N ARG A 233 37.30 -3.03 2.90
CA ARG A 233 36.39 -4.00 2.29
C ARG A 233 34.96 -3.73 2.73
N GLU A 234 34.07 -3.64 1.76
CA GLU A 234 32.64 -3.49 2.01
C GLU A 234 32.00 -4.86 2.22
N LEU A 235 31.30 -5.01 3.34
CA LEU A 235 30.68 -6.26 3.77
C LEU A 235 29.20 -6.02 4.08
N VAL A 236 28.38 -7.05 3.88
CA VAL A 236 26.98 -7.10 4.31
C VAL A 236 26.87 -8.19 5.37
N LEU A 237 26.46 -7.82 6.57
CA LEU A 237 26.17 -8.72 7.66
C LEU A 237 24.65 -8.98 7.71
N ARG A 238 24.24 -10.24 7.75
CA ARG A 238 22.84 -10.64 7.96
C ARG A 238 22.72 -11.43 9.26
N TYR A 239 21.86 -10.95 10.16
CA TYR A 239 21.52 -11.61 11.42
C TYR A 239 20.12 -12.23 11.31
N TYR A 240 20.00 -13.53 11.53
CA TYR A 240 18.74 -14.27 11.43
C TYR A 240 18.09 -14.36 12.81
N LEU A 241 16.92 -13.75 12.96
CA LEU A 241 16.19 -13.72 14.24
C LEU A 241 15.60 -15.08 14.64
N SER A 242 15.44 -15.99 13.67
CA SER A 242 14.86 -17.31 13.89
C SER A 242 15.78 -18.27 14.66
N ASP A 243 17.10 -18.09 14.58
CA ASP A 243 18.09 -18.97 15.20
C ASP A 243 19.31 -18.25 15.80
N ASP A 244 19.34 -16.92 15.80
CA ASP A 244 20.44 -16.07 16.27
C ASP A 244 21.78 -16.38 15.58
N THR A 245 21.72 -16.64 14.27
CA THR A 245 22.91 -16.89 13.43
C THR A 245 23.27 -15.68 12.59
N ILE A 246 24.55 -15.56 12.23
CA ILE A 246 25.09 -14.47 11.42
C ILE A 246 25.73 -15.06 10.16
N ASP A 247 25.45 -14.45 9.03
CA ASP A 247 26.25 -14.61 7.81
C ASP A 247 26.85 -13.27 7.36
N ILE A 248 27.97 -13.34 6.64
CA ILE A 248 28.65 -12.14 6.14
C ILE A 248 29.01 -12.37 4.68
N LYS A 249 28.70 -11.40 3.83
CA LYS A 249 29.00 -11.40 2.40
C LYS A 249 29.84 -10.19 2.02
N GLU A 250 30.88 -10.38 1.22
CA GLU A 250 31.68 -9.27 0.68
C GLU A 250 30.99 -8.67 -0.56
N ILE A 251 30.92 -7.33 -0.62
CA ILE A 251 30.49 -6.59 -1.82
C ILE A 251 31.74 -6.35 -2.66
N ILE A 252 31.85 -7.05 -3.78
CA ILE A 252 32.98 -6.91 -4.70
C ILE A 252 32.53 -6.01 -5.86
N PRO A 253 33.13 -4.82 -6.05
CA PRO A 253 32.81 -3.96 -7.18
C PRO A 253 33.30 -4.57 -8.50
N VAL A 254 32.67 -4.17 -9.60
CA VAL A 254 33.07 -4.63 -10.94
C VAL A 254 34.51 -4.21 -11.21
N ASN A 255 35.32 -5.12 -11.77
CA ASN A 255 36.75 -4.93 -12.03
C ASN A 255 37.63 -4.72 -10.77
N SER A 256 37.21 -5.21 -9.59
CA SER A 256 38.01 -5.15 -8.36
C SER A 256 39.30 -6.00 -8.38
N GLY A 257 39.42 -6.96 -9.30
CA GLY A 257 40.55 -7.90 -9.35
C GLY A 257 40.57 -8.96 -8.23
N ARG A 258 39.57 -8.98 -7.35
CA ARG A 258 39.37 -9.98 -6.29
C ARG A 258 38.54 -11.16 -6.81
N ASP A 259 38.82 -12.36 -6.29
CA ASP A 259 38.05 -13.56 -6.63
C ASP A 259 36.64 -13.51 -6.02
N VAL A 260 35.65 -14.03 -6.75
CA VAL A 260 34.24 -13.93 -6.40
C VAL A 260 33.87 -15.07 -5.46
N VAL A 261 34.11 -14.87 -4.17
CA VAL A 261 33.66 -15.80 -3.12
C VAL A 261 32.22 -15.46 -2.71
N PRO A 262 31.28 -16.43 -2.69
CA PRO A 262 29.86 -16.13 -2.43
C PRO A 262 29.56 -15.67 -0.99
N LEU A 263 30.36 -16.10 -0.02
CA LEU A 263 30.22 -15.76 1.40
C LEU A 263 31.59 -15.50 2.01
N PHE A 264 31.70 -14.43 2.78
CA PHE A 264 32.87 -14.12 3.59
C PHE A 264 32.86 -14.94 4.89
N LEU A 265 31.68 -15.11 5.50
CA LEU A 265 31.42 -15.98 6.64
C LEU A 265 30.17 -16.82 6.38
N ARG A 266 30.28 -18.14 6.53
CA ARG A 266 29.12 -19.05 6.48
C ARG A 266 28.18 -18.76 7.65
N ARG A 267 26.87 -18.89 7.41
CA ARG A 267 25.84 -18.81 8.46
C ARG A 267 26.18 -19.72 9.64
N ASP A 268 26.48 -19.12 10.78
CA ASP A 268 26.77 -19.80 12.04
C ASP A 268 26.55 -18.85 13.22
N LYS A 269 26.51 -19.38 14.45
CA LYS A 269 26.46 -18.54 15.66
C LYS A 269 27.82 -17.91 15.90
N LEU A 270 27.87 -16.58 15.86
CA LEU A 270 29.12 -15.84 16.02
C LEU A 270 29.45 -15.64 17.50
N PRO A 271 30.58 -16.15 18.01
CA PRO A 271 30.98 -15.92 19.39
C PRO A 271 31.53 -14.50 19.60
N LYS A 272 31.23 -13.88 20.75
CA LYS A 272 31.76 -12.55 21.13
C LYS A 272 33.27 -12.57 21.30
N TYR A 273 33.74 -13.62 21.96
CA TYR A 273 35.15 -13.88 22.21
C TYR A 273 35.61 -14.99 21.29
N ALA A 274 36.46 -14.63 20.33
CA ALA A 274 37.15 -15.62 19.51
C ALA A 274 38.06 -16.46 20.43
N PRO A 275 37.95 -17.79 20.42
CA PRO A 275 38.86 -18.65 21.18
C PRO A 275 40.27 -18.49 20.63
N THR A 276 41.27 -18.45 21.53
CA THR A 276 42.70 -18.30 21.21
C THR A 276 43.25 -19.45 20.34
N GLY A 277 42.48 -20.52 20.12
CA GLY A 277 42.80 -21.63 19.23
C GLY A 277 41.56 -22.43 18.82
N LEU A 278 41.70 -23.30 17.82
CA LEU A 278 40.66 -24.23 17.40
C LEU A 278 40.46 -25.29 18.49
N TYR A 279 39.22 -25.46 18.95
CA TYR A 279 38.87 -26.55 19.85
C TYR A 279 39.01 -27.89 19.14
N GLN A 280 39.58 -28.90 19.82
CA GLN A 280 39.63 -30.24 19.25
C GLN A 280 38.21 -30.81 19.10
N PRO A 281 37.93 -31.61 18.05
CA PRO A 281 36.64 -32.27 17.87
C PRO A 281 36.19 -32.99 19.15
N GLY A 282 34.99 -32.67 19.64
CA GLY A 282 34.43 -33.24 20.87
C GLY A 282 34.60 -32.40 22.14
N THR A 283 35.45 -31.35 22.12
CA THR A 283 35.64 -30.44 23.26
C THR A 283 34.40 -29.58 23.54
N ILE A 284 33.72 -29.12 22.48
CA ILE A 284 32.47 -28.35 22.57
C ILE A 284 31.31 -29.32 22.40
N THR A 285 30.92 -30.00 23.48
CA THR A 285 29.72 -30.84 23.49
C THR A 285 28.83 -30.41 24.65
N SER A 286 27.51 -30.49 24.45
CA SER A 286 26.52 -30.15 25.48
C SER A 286 26.55 -31.11 26.68
N ARG A 287 27.17 -32.29 26.50
CA ARG A 287 27.33 -33.32 27.52
C ARG A 287 28.71 -33.96 27.38
N THR A 288 29.50 -33.91 28.46
CA THR A 288 30.78 -34.60 28.54
C THR A 288 30.57 -36.09 28.72
N VAL A 289 31.41 -36.92 28.11
CA VAL A 289 31.38 -38.39 28.31
C VAL A 289 32.30 -38.72 29.48
N LEU A 290 31.75 -39.31 30.55
CA LEU A 290 32.47 -39.52 31.81
C LEU A 290 33.22 -40.86 31.85
N ASN A 291 32.76 -41.87 31.09
CA ASN A 291 33.48 -43.13 30.86
C ASN A 291 32.97 -43.88 29.61
N VAL A 292 33.89 -44.48 28.84
CA VAL A 292 33.60 -45.42 27.75
C VAL A 292 33.89 -46.84 28.27
N PHE A 293 32.86 -47.59 28.66
CA PHE A 293 33.06 -48.96 29.14
C PHE A 293 33.08 -49.96 27.97
N GLY A 294 34.26 -50.56 27.75
CA GLY A 294 34.41 -51.93 27.23
C GLY A 294 34.60 -52.13 25.72
N LYS A 295 35.55 -53.01 25.39
CA LYS A 295 35.76 -53.60 24.06
C LYS A 295 34.53 -54.39 23.58
N LEU A 296 34.33 -54.30 22.27
CA LEU A 296 33.32 -54.93 21.43
C LEU A 296 32.94 -56.38 21.78
N VAL A 297 31.68 -56.56 22.19
CA VAL A 297 30.82 -57.65 21.69
C VAL A 297 29.46 -57.03 21.37
N GLY A 298 29.21 -56.80 20.07
CA GLY A 298 28.01 -56.14 19.54
C GLY A 298 28.13 -54.60 19.49
N ASN A 299 27.53 -53.99 18.45
CA ASN A 299 27.57 -52.56 18.09
C ASN A 299 26.93 -51.58 19.12
N ARG A 300 27.07 -51.82 20.43
CA ARG A 300 26.57 -50.94 21.49
C ARG A 300 27.65 -50.68 22.54
N SER A 301 28.58 -49.78 22.21
CA SER A 301 29.48 -49.17 23.18
C SER A 301 28.64 -48.42 24.22
N ARG A 302 28.76 -48.81 25.49
CA ARG A 302 28.03 -48.17 26.60
C ARG A 302 28.88 -47.00 27.12
N TYR A 303 28.48 -45.79 26.78
CA TYR A 303 29.04 -44.56 27.34
C TYR A 303 28.10 -43.97 28.38
N ILE A 304 28.67 -43.43 29.45
CA ILE A 304 27.94 -42.68 30.47
C ILE A 304 28.14 -41.20 30.20
N LEU A 305 27.04 -40.47 30.02
CA LEU A 305 27.04 -39.02 29.87
C LEU A 305 27.06 -38.36 31.25
N ASP A 306 27.81 -37.27 31.40
CA ASP A 306 27.81 -36.45 32.60
C ASP A 306 26.48 -35.70 32.74
N ASN A 307 25.67 -36.11 33.70
CA ASN A 307 24.41 -35.43 34.02
C ASN A 307 24.63 -34.07 34.71
N ARG A 308 25.83 -33.79 35.26
CA ARG A 308 26.14 -32.53 35.96
C ARG A 308 26.70 -31.44 35.03
N LYS A 309 26.95 -31.75 33.75
CA LYS A 309 27.50 -30.82 32.74
C LYS A 309 28.78 -30.12 33.22
N THR A 310 29.64 -30.80 33.99
CA THR A 310 30.76 -30.17 34.71
C THR A 310 31.85 -29.63 33.79
N GLY A 311 31.91 -30.10 32.54
CA GLY A 311 32.86 -29.62 31.51
C GLY A 311 32.20 -28.90 30.32
N ALA A 312 30.96 -28.42 30.46
CA ALA A 312 30.30 -27.67 29.38
C ALA A 312 30.92 -26.28 29.24
N VAL A 313 31.59 -26.02 28.12
CA VAL A 313 32.12 -24.69 27.78
C VAL A 313 30.96 -23.77 27.42
N HIS A 314 30.70 -22.77 28.26
CA HIS A 314 29.68 -21.76 27.99
C HIS A 314 30.30 -20.65 27.15
N GLN A 315 29.90 -20.56 25.89
CA GLN A 315 30.36 -19.53 24.97
C GLN A 315 29.25 -18.47 24.80
N GLU A 316 29.63 -17.19 24.92
CA GLU A 316 28.73 -16.08 24.66
C GLU A 316 28.70 -15.75 23.17
N PHE A 317 27.50 -15.67 22.61
CA PHE A 317 27.26 -15.34 21.20
C PHE A 317 26.70 -13.92 21.07
N TYR A 318 26.95 -13.29 19.92
CA TYR A 318 26.33 -12.01 19.60
C TYR A 318 24.82 -12.16 19.52
N ARG A 319 24.13 -11.18 20.11
CA ARG A 319 22.68 -11.02 20.00
C ARG A 319 22.36 -9.77 19.19
N ASP A 320 21.12 -9.63 18.79
CA ASP A 320 20.60 -8.42 18.16
C ASP A 320 20.84 -7.17 19.04
N SER A 321 20.79 -7.26 20.37
CA SER A 321 21.11 -6.13 21.26
C SER A 321 22.53 -5.55 21.10
N ASP A 322 23.48 -6.36 20.63
CA ASP A 322 24.89 -5.97 20.48
C ASP A 322 25.17 -5.30 19.12
N LEU A 323 24.23 -5.36 18.17
CA LEU A 323 24.40 -4.87 16.80
C LEU A 323 23.82 -3.46 16.65
N LYS A 324 24.66 -2.44 16.85
CA LYS A 324 24.28 -1.03 16.69
C LYS A 324 25.13 -0.34 15.62
N ILE A 325 24.58 0.67 14.95
CA ILE A 325 25.37 1.50 14.02
C ILE A 325 26.54 2.15 14.78
N GLY A 326 27.74 2.09 14.20
CA GLY A 326 28.99 2.52 14.82
C GLY A 326 29.66 1.49 15.72
N ALA A 327 29.01 0.35 16.04
CA ALA A 327 29.63 -0.70 16.82
C ALA A 327 30.66 -1.50 15.99
N VAL A 328 31.70 -1.98 16.66
CA VAL A 328 32.75 -2.82 16.07
C VAL A 328 32.58 -4.26 16.54
N ILE A 329 32.31 -5.16 15.60
CA ILE A 329 32.11 -6.59 15.83
C ILE A 329 33.43 -7.31 15.60
N ASN A 330 33.79 -8.20 16.53
CA ASN A 330 34.91 -9.10 16.34
C ASN A 330 34.46 -10.39 15.65
N VAL A 331 34.89 -10.59 14.40
CA VAL A 331 34.64 -11.80 13.61
C VAL A 331 35.94 -12.60 13.51
N TRP A 332 36.13 -13.55 14.43
CA TRP A 332 37.30 -14.44 14.46
C TRP A 332 38.65 -13.69 14.41
N GLY A 333 38.75 -12.53 15.06
CA GLY A 333 39.95 -11.68 15.10
C GLY A 333 39.86 -10.46 14.18
N ARG A 334 38.95 -10.43 13.21
CA ARG A 334 38.74 -9.28 12.31
C ARG A 334 37.73 -8.31 12.93
N LYS A 335 38.13 -7.05 13.09
CA LYS A 335 37.29 -5.97 13.61
C LYS A 335 36.49 -5.35 12.47
N ILE A 336 35.19 -5.59 12.44
CA ILE A 336 34.28 -5.09 11.40
C ILE A 336 33.41 -3.99 11.99
N MET A 337 33.40 -2.81 11.36
CA MET A 337 32.58 -1.68 11.79
C MET A 337 31.21 -1.73 11.10
N LEU A 338 30.13 -1.56 11.87
CA LEU A 338 28.78 -1.38 11.34
C LEU A 338 28.57 0.08 10.92
N CYS A 339 28.33 0.35 9.65
CA CYS A 339 28.23 1.71 9.12
C CYS A 339 26.78 2.14 8.88
N ASP A 340 25.94 1.26 8.34
CA ASP A 340 24.53 1.54 8.03
C ASP A 340 23.69 0.25 8.16
N CYS A 341 22.37 0.37 8.09
CA CYS A 341 21.43 -0.74 8.21
C CYS A 341 20.18 -0.54 7.33
N ASP A 342 19.50 -1.63 7.02
CA ASP A 342 18.29 -1.62 6.18
C ASP A 342 17.09 -0.97 6.85
N GLU A 343 16.11 -0.50 6.06
CA GLU A 343 14.88 0.10 6.61
C GLU A 343 14.13 -0.86 7.54
N PHE A 344 14.03 -2.15 7.19
CA PHE A 344 13.42 -3.17 8.04
C PHE A 344 14.12 -3.27 9.41
N THR A 345 15.45 -3.14 9.43
CA THR A 345 16.20 -3.17 10.69
C THR A 345 15.95 -1.93 11.51
N LYS A 346 15.88 -0.75 10.88
CA LYS A 346 15.55 0.49 11.56
C LYS A 346 14.19 0.38 12.25
N GLU A 347 13.18 -0.15 11.55
CA GLU A 347 11.85 -0.37 12.12
C GLU A 347 11.84 -1.40 13.26
N TYR A 348 12.61 -2.49 13.12
CA TYR A 348 12.78 -3.49 14.19
C TYR A 348 13.39 -2.88 15.46
N TYR A 349 14.47 -2.09 15.33
CA TYR A 349 15.12 -1.44 16.47
C TYR A 349 14.26 -0.33 17.08
N ARG A 350 13.48 0.41 16.28
CA ARG A 350 12.46 1.35 16.79
C ARG A 350 11.42 0.63 17.64
N THR A 351 10.89 -0.49 17.14
CA THR A 351 9.81 -1.24 17.79
C THR A 351 10.27 -1.97 19.06
N LYS A 352 11.43 -2.65 19.02
CA LYS A 352 11.92 -3.48 20.13
C LYS A 352 12.70 -2.71 21.18
N TYR A 353 13.51 -1.73 20.76
CA TYR A 353 14.47 -1.03 21.62
C TYR A 353 14.21 0.48 21.74
N GLY A 354 13.27 1.05 20.96
CA GLY A 354 12.99 2.50 20.99
C GLY A 354 14.14 3.37 20.48
N ILE A 355 15.02 2.81 19.63
CA ILE A 355 16.16 3.56 19.08
C ILE A 355 15.69 4.31 17.83
N GLU A 356 15.86 5.63 17.82
CA GLU A 356 15.53 6.50 16.67
C GLU A 356 16.76 7.02 15.93
N ASP A 357 17.93 7.00 16.57
CA ASP A 357 19.17 7.48 15.98
C ASP A 357 19.82 6.41 15.08
N PHE A 358 19.77 6.63 13.77
CA PHE A 358 20.38 5.77 12.75
C PHE A 358 21.28 6.57 11.79
N THR A 359 22.04 7.54 12.29
CA THR A 359 22.97 8.29 11.44
C THR A 359 24.04 7.35 10.84
N PRO A 360 24.14 7.25 9.51
CA PRO A 360 25.12 6.37 8.87
C PRO A 360 26.54 6.91 9.07
N VAL A 361 27.48 6.02 9.38
CA VAL A 361 28.89 6.37 9.55
C VAL A 361 29.55 6.47 8.17
N SER A 362 29.98 7.68 7.79
CA SER A 362 30.73 7.87 6.56
C SER A 362 32.15 7.31 6.70
N TYR A 363 32.50 6.39 5.80
CA TYR A 363 33.82 5.74 5.77
C TYR A 363 34.61 6.04 4.50
N LYS A 364 34.02 6.74 3.52
CA LYS A 364 34.71 7.16 2.27
C LYS A 364 34.99 8.65 2.30
N ALA A 365 36.22 9.03 1.96
CA ALA A 365 36.51 10.42 1.59
C ALA A 365 35.77 10.75 0.28
N PRO A 366 35.16 11.95 0.16
CA PRO A 366 34.58 12.37 -1.11
C PRO A 366 35.67 12.41 -2.20
N PRO A 367 35.37 12.00 -3.44
CA PRO A 367 36.34 12.10 -4.52
C PRO A 367 36.73 13.57 -4.73
N PRO A 368 37.99 13.86 -5.08
CA PRO A 368 38.41 15.23 -5.36
C PRO A 368 37.55 15.80 -6.51
N PRO A 369 37.14 17.08 -6.43
CA PRO A 369 36.38 17.70 -7.51
C PRO A 369 37.21 17.65 -8.79
N LYS A 370 36.58 17.24 -9.89
CA LYS A 370 37.23 17.28 -11.20
C LYS A 370 37.52 18.74 -11.54
N PRO A 371 38.72 19.09 -12.05
CA PRO A 371 39.00 20.45 -12.48
C PRO A 371 38.01 20.83 -13.60
N GLU A 372 37.36 21.97 -13.44
CA GLU A 372 36.44 22.50 -14.44
C GLU A 372 37.23 22.90 -15.69
N LYS A 373 36.81 22.36 -16.84
CA LYS A 373 37.41 22.72 -18.13
C LYS A 373 36.71 23.98 -18.63
N THR A 374 37.39 25.11 -18.57
CA THR A 374 36.91 26.37 -19.16
C THR A 374 37.22 26.41 -20.66
N PHE A 375 36.32 27.01 -21.45
CA PHE A 375 36.59 27.24 -22.86
C PHE A 375 37.64 28.34 -23.05
N PRO A 376 38.49 28.25 -24.10
CA PRO A 376 39.39 29.33 -24.44
C PRO A 376 38.60 30.58 -24.88
N PRO A 377 39.18 31.79 -24.74
CA PRO A 377 38.55 33.01 -25.22
C PRO A 377 38.34 32.99 -26.73
N TYR A 378 37.27 33.62 -27.18
CA TYR A 378 36.94 33.73 -28.60
C TYR A 378 38.04 34.47 -29.37
N THR A 379 38.39 33.97 -30.56
CA THR A 379 39.54 34.44 -31.35
C THR A 379 39.24 35.63 -32.26
N GLY A 380 37.97 36.01 -32.43
CA GLY A 380 37.55 37.11 -33.30
C GLY A 380 37.25 36.75 -34.75
N PHE A 381 37.41 35.48 -35.14
CA PHE A 381 37.11 34.99 -36.49
C PHE A 381 35.80 34.18 -36.52
N GLY A 382 35.03 34.27 -37.60
CA GLY A 382 33.75 33.56 -37.73
C GLY A 382 32.67 34.08 -36.77
N SER A 383 31.69 33.25 -36.42
CA SER A 383 30.78 33.54 -35.31
C SER A 383 31.25 32.89 -34.01
N GLU A 384 30.79 33.39 -32.87
CA GLU A 384 31.10 32.81 -31.56
C GLU A 384 30.59 31.37 -31.46
N GLU A 385 29.40 31.10 -32.00
CA GLU A 385 28.81 29.76 -32.00
C GLU A 385 29.62 28.77 -32.83
N ASP A 386 30.12 29.20 -34.00
CA ASP A 386 30.92 28.38 -34.91
C ASP A 386 32.32 28.10 -34.33
N SER A 387 32.94 29.10 -33.69
CA SER A 387 34.22 28.91 -33.01
C SER A 387 34.13 27.99 -31.79
N LEU A 388 33.02 28.05 -31.05
CA LEU A 388 32.77 27.13 -29.94
C LEU A 388 32.66 25.68 -30.43
N CYS A 389 32.03 25.42 -31.57
CA CYS A 389 31.95 24.09 -32.17
C CYS A 389 33.33 23.47 -32.43
N SER A 390 34.34 24.29 -32.75
CA SER A 390 35.72 23.84 -32.93
C SER A 390 36.41 23.44 -31.62
N CYS A 391 35.99 24.02 -30.48
CA CYS A 391 36.49 23.65 -29.15
C CYS A 391 35.79 22.42 -28.57
N MET A 392 34.56 22.13 -29.05
CA MET A 392 33.74 21.01 -28.55
C MET A 392 34.19 19.64 -29.08
N GLY A 393 34.78 19.58 -30.27
CA GLY A 393 35.21 18.32 -30.87
C GLY A 393 36.21 18.51 -32.01
N LEU A 394 36.99 17.45 -32.28
CA LEU A 394 38.02 17.46 -33.32
C LEU A 394 37.44 17.69 -34.73
N LEU A 395 36.26 17.13 -35.00
CA LEU A 395 35.52 17.36 -36.24
C LEU A 395 34.45 18.43 -35.96
N PRO A 396 34.62 19.67 -36.46
CA PRO A 396 33.68 20.73 -36.21
C PRO A 396 32.34 20.37 -36.84
N LYS A 397 31.28 20.44 -36.05
CA LYS A 397 29.91 20.30 -36.51
C LYS A 397 29.34 21.71 -36.69
N PRO A 398 28.54 21.96 -37.74
CA PRO A 398 27.90 23.25 -37.90
C PRO A 398 26.98 23.52 -36.69
N PRO A 399 26.93 24.76 -36.20
CA PRO A 399 26.05 25.12 -35.09
C PRO A 399 24.59 24.88 -35.50
N GLN A 400 23.84 24.19 -34.64
CA GLN A 400 22.43 23.94 -34.87
C GLN A 400 21.63 25.16 -34.43
N LYS A 401 20.77 25.66 -35.32
CA LYS A 401 19.80 26.72 -35.00
C LYS A 401 18.61 26.12 -34.27
N ASP A 402 17.92 26.94 -33.48
CA ASP A 402 16.70 26.54 -32.77
C ASP A 402 15.52 26.40 -33.73
N PHE A 403 15.49 25.29 -34.48
CA PHE A 403 14.45 25.00 -35.48
C PHE A 403 13.05 24.98 -34.89
N LYS A 404 12.90 24.54 -33.63
CA LYS A 404 11.60 24.54 -32.95
C LYS A 404 11.06 25.96 -32.79
N LYS A 405 11.88 26.87 -32.30
CA LYS A 405 11.53 28.28 -32.14
C LYS A 405 11.23 28.93 -33.49
N PHE A 406 12.04 28.63 -34.50
CA PHE A 406 11.80 29.10 -35.86
C PHE A 406 10.42 28.65 -36.37
N MET A 407 10.08 27.36 -36.30
CA MET A 407 8.80 26.84 -36.79
C MET A 407 7.59 27.40 -36.05
N GLU A 408 7.68 27.58 -34.73
CA GLU A 408 6.58 28.11 -33.92
C GLU A 408 6.36 29.62 -34.12
N LYS A 409 7.43 30.37 -34.38
CA LYS A 409 7.42 31.83 -34.40
C LYS A 409 7.62 32.46 -35.78
N ASP A 410 7.59 31.70 -36.88
CA ASP A 410 7.79 32.21 -38.24
C ASP A 410 6.54 32.96 -38.78
N ARG A 411 5.63 32.25 -39.46
CA ARG A 411 4.39 32.84 -39.98
C ARG A 411 3.26 31.82 -39.97
N SER A 412 2.23 32.08 -39.18
CA SER A 412 1.00 31.27 -39.13
C SER A 412 -0.11 31.98 -39.90
N GLY A 413 -0.25 31.67 -41.20
CA GLY A 413 -1.25 32.28 -42.07
C GLY A 413 -1.01 33.76 -42.32
N MET A 414 -1.94 34.61 -41.89
CA MET A 414 -1.84 36.08 -42.00
C MET A 414 -1.14 36.75 -40.81
N GLU A 415 -0.96 36.03 -39.70
CA GLU A 415 -0.28 36.56 -38.51
C GLU A 415 1.25 36.40 -38.64
N SER A 416 1.96 37.53 -38.69
CA SER A 416 3.42 37.57 -38.60
C SER A 416 3.86 37.86 -37.18
N ASN A 417 4.67 36.98 -36.57
CA ASN A 417 5.19 37.14 -35.21
C ASN A 417 6.40 38.09 -35.17
N ILE A 418 6.15 39.35 -35.55
CA ILE A 418 7.16 40.41 -35.60
C ILE A 418 6.71 41.52 -34.66
N LEU A 419 7.55 41.85 -33.68
CA LEU A 419 7.30 42.96 -32.77
C LEU A 419 7.86 44.23 -33.39
N ARG A 420 6.99 45.22 -33.59
CA ARG A 420 7.33 46.50 -34.23
C ARG A 420 7.17 47.63 -33.23
N PHE A 421 8.20 48.45 -33.16
CA PHE A 421 8.28 49.59 -32.27
C PHE A 421 8.59 50.86 -33.07
N LEU A 422 7.89 51.94 -32.74
CA LEU A 422 8.22 53.28 -33.19
C LEU A 422 9.32 53.83 -32.28
N ALA A 423 10.41 54.30 -32.87
CA ALA A 423 11.57 54.81 -32.16
C ALA A 423 12.02 56.16 -32.68
N LYS A 424 12.64 56.94 -31.78
CA LYS A 424 13.32 58.19 -32.10
C LYS A 424 14.79 58.09 -31.73
N LEU A 425 15.64 58.77 -32.48
CA LEU A 425 17.06 58.80 -32.18
C LEU A 425 17.35 59.83 -31.06
N VAL A 426 18.05 59.39 -30.02
CA VAL A 426 18.51 60.27 -28.94
C VAL A 426 19.85 60.87 -29.37
N THR A 427 19.81 62.06 -29.95
CA THR A 427 20.98 62.81 -30.43
C THR A 427 20.81 64.30 -30.17
N ASP A 428 21.92 65.03 -30.07
CA ASP A 428 21.92 66.49 -29.89
C ASP A 428 21.67 67.26 -31.20
N SER A 429 21.68 66.55 -32.34
CA SER A 429 21.42 67.10 -33.67
C SER A 429 19.93 67.42 -33.84
N PRO A 430 19.54 68.68 -34.12
CA PRO A 430 18.13 69.03 -34.26
C PRO A 430 17.48 68.39 -35.50
N ILE A 431 18.27 68.04 -36.52
CA ILE A 431 17.79 67.37 -37.74
C ILE A 431 17.43 65.91 -37.45
N ASP A 432 18.21 65.25 -36.59
CA ASP A 432 18.04 63.83 -36.32
C ASP A 432 17.01 63.53 -35.22
N THR A 433 16.68 64.54 -34.42
CA THR A 433 15.72 64.41 -33.30
C THR A 433 14.29 64.14 -33.80
N ASP A 434 13.92 64.70 -34.96
CA ASP A 434 12.58 64.54 -35.55
C ASP A 434 12.44 63.27 -36.39
N ARG A 435 13.55 62.55 -36.66
CA ARG A 435 13.54 61.32 -37.45
C ARG A 435 12.89 60.19 -36.67
N LYS A 436 11.93 59.51 -37.31
CA LYS A 436 11.23 58.35 -36.76
C LYS A 436 11.72 57.08 -37.45
N PHE A 437 11.95 56.06 -36.64
CA PHE A 437 12.44 54.77 -37.04
C PHE A 437 11.45 53.69 -36.60
N ILE A 438 11.35 52.64 -37.38
CA ILE A 438 10.61 51.42 -37.07
C ILE A 438 11.64 50.37 -36.72
N ILE A 439 11.63 49.91 -35.48
CA ILE A 439 12.45 48.80 -35.02
C ILE A 439 11.58 47.56 -35.08
N SER A 440 11.92 46.63 -35.98
CA SER A 440 11.26 45.32 -36.09
C SER A 440 12.13 44.25 -35.45
N TYR A 441 11.60 43.55 -34.46
CA TYR A 441 12.20 42.39 -33.81
C TYR A 441 11.50 41.12 -34.31
N PHE A 442 12.28 40.20 -34.87
CA PHE A 442 11.78 38.93 -35.38
C PHE A 442 11.89 37.85 -34.31
N LEU A 443 10.75 37.33 -33.84
CA LEU A 443 10.72 36.33 -32.78
C LEU A 443 11.24 34.95 -33.21
N SER A 444 11.33 34.67 -34.51
CA SER A 444 11.79 33.39 -35.05
C SER A 444 13.30 33.17 -34.91
N ASP A 445 14.11 34.24 -35.00
CA ASP A 445 15.57 34.16 -35.00
C ASP A 445 16.28 35.21 -34.12
N ASP A 446 15.52 35.97 -33.31
CA ASP A 446 16.02 37.04 -32.43
C ASP A 446 16.84 38.10 -33.16
N THR A 447 16.47 38.39 -34.40
CA THR A 447 17.11 39.44 -35.21
C THR A 447 16.34 40.74 -35.13
N ILE A 448 17.06 41.85 -35.32
CA ILE A 448 16.52 43.21 -35.31
C ILE A 448 16.81 43.86 -36.66
N SER A 449 15.83 44.56 -37.22
CA SER A 449 16.03 45.47 -38.35
C SER A 449 15.48 46.85 -38.02
N VAL A 450 16.15 47.90 -38.49
CA VAL A 450 15.72 49.28 -38.28
C VAL A 450 15.42 49.91 -39.63
N PHE A 451 14.20 50.38 -39.80
CA PHE A 451 13.73 51.02 -41.02
C PHE A 451 13.33 52.46 -40.74
N GLU A 452 13.85 53.40 -41.51
CA GLU A 452 13.49 54.80 -41.44
C GLU A 452 12.32 55.09 -42.39
N HIS A 453 11.27 55.70 -41.84
CA HIS A 453 10.14 56.12 -42.65
C HIS A 453 10.51 57.25 -43.62
N ILE A 454 9.99 57.20 -44.85
CA ILE A 454 10.24 58.21 -45.86
C ILE A 454 9.27 59.36 -45.65
N GLN A 455 9.76 60.53 -45.23
CA GLN A 455 8.98 61.75 -45.18
C GLN A 455 9.24 62.61 -46.42
N ARG A 456 8.17 63.10 -47.06
CA ARG A 456 8.30 64.06 -48.17
C ARG A 456 8.79 65.39 -47.61
N ASN A 457 9.62 66.10 -48.40
CA ASN A 457 10.13 67.44 -48.12
C ASN A 457 11.12 67.59 -46.95
N THR A 458 11.69 66.50 -46.42
CA THR A 458 12.73 66.55 -45.37
C THR A 458 14.17 66.58 -45.90
N GLY A 459 14.37 66.27 -47.18
CA GLY A 459 15.72 66.21 -47.79
C GLY A 459 16.54 64.98 -47.38
N ILE A 460 15.99 64.08 -46.56
CA ILE A 460 16.65 62.85 -46.10
C ILE A 460 16.07 61.67 -46.89
N LEU A 461 16.95 60.84 -47.45
CA LEU A 461 16.55 59.64 -48.17
C LEU A 461 16.26 58.54 -47.15
N GLY A 462 14.97 58.32 -46.87
CA GLY A 462 14.54 57.25 -45.97
C GLY A 462 14.77 55.85 -46.55
N GLY A 463 14.65 54.82 -45.71
CA GLY A 463 14.89 53.44 -46.09
C GLY A 463 15.44 52.58 -44.97
N LYS A 464 16.08 51.46 -45.31
CA LYS A 464 16.69 50.55 -44.33
C LYS A 464 17.90 51.23 -43.67
N PHE A 465 17.77 51.56 -42.38
CA PHE A 465 18.83 52.17 -41.57
C PHE A 465 19.79 51.11 -41.02
N LEU A 466 19.26 49.97 -40.56
CA LEU A 466 20.03 48.82 -40.11
C LEU A 466 19.46 47.55 -40.74
N GLU A 467 20.34 46.77 -41.39
CA GLU A 467 19.98 45.47 -41.92
C GLU A 467 19.66 44.45 -40.83
N ARG A 468 18.79 43.50 -41.14
CA ARG A 468 18.35 42.44 -40.24
C ARG A 468 19.56 41.64 -39.75
N GLY A 469 19.80 41.68 -38.44
CA GLY A 469 20.89 40.95 -37.81
C GLY A 469 20.73 40.85 -36.30
N ARG A 470 21.54 40.00 -35.66
CA ARG A 470 21.59 39.92 -34.19
C ARG A 470 22.52 41.02 -33.67
N ILE A 471 22.06 41.76 -32.66
CA ILE A 471 22.80 42.91 -32.10
C ILE A 471 23.27 42.55 -30.68
N LYS A 472 24.56 42.75 -30.40
CA LYS A 472 25.15 42.55 -29.07
C LYS A 472 24.83 43.72 -28.15
N LYS A 473 24.68 43.46 -26.84
CA LYS A 473 24.56 44.52 -25.85
C LYS A 473 25.84 45.36 -25.78
N PRO A 474 25.75 46.68 -25.53
CA PRO A 474 26.92 47.54 -25.38
C PRO A 474 27.72 47.21 -24.11
N GLY A 475 29.03 47.49 -24.12
CA GLY A 475 29.89 47.41 -22.93
C GLY A 475 30.45 46.02 -22.59
N GLN A 476 30.30 45.04 -23.47
CA GLN A 476 30.90 43.71 -23.28
C GLN A 476 32.32 43.65 -23.83
N GLU A 477 33.21 42.93 -23.14
CA GLU A 477 34.53 42.59 -23.67
C GLU A 477 34.39 41.66 -24.88
N LEU A 478 35.13 41.96 -25.95
CA LEU A 478 35.00 41.24 -27.23
C LEU A 478 35.62 39.84 -27.21
N PHE A 479 36.60 39.59 -26.33
CA PHE A 479 37.42 38.37 -26.31
C PHE A 479 37.29 37.60 -24.99
N LYS A 480 36.05 37.28 -24.62
CA LYS A 480 35.73 36.46 -23.44
C LYS A 480 35.57 34.98 -23.79
N SER A 481 35.69 34.12 -22.78
CA SER A 481 35.41 32.67 -22.88
C SER A 481 33.92 32.36 -22.91
N GLU A 482 33.10 33.25 -22.35
CA GLU A 482 31.64 33.13 -22.36
C GLU A 482 31.03 33.78 -23.60
N PRO A 483 29.91 33.27 -24.13
CA PRO A 483 29.24 33.86 -25.28
C PRO A 483 28.75 35.30 -24.99
N SER A 484 28.72 36.14 -26.02
CA SER A 484 28.17 37.49 -25.96
C SER A 484 26.67 37.48 -25.70
N GLU A 485 26.17 38.48 -24.96
CA GLU A 485 24.72 38.64 -24.79
C GLU A 485 24.16 39.51 -25.92
N TYR A 486 23.09 39.02 -26.51
CA TYR A 486 22.34 39.71 -27.55
C TYR A 486 21.11 40.40 -26.96
N PHE A 487 20.60 41.40 -27.68
CA PHE A 487 19.29 41.96 -27.37
C PHE A 487 18.21 40.89 -27.54
N LYS A 488 17.41 40.68 -26.49
CA LYS A 488 16.23 39.82 -26.47
C LYS A 488 14.96 40.66 -26.53
N ALA A 489 13.83 40.05 -26.87
CA ALA A 489 12.52 40.70 -26.88
C ALA A 489 12.21 41.43 -25.56
N GLN A 490 12.60 40.86 -24.42
CA GLN A 490 12.39 41.43 -23.07
C GLN A 490 13.05 42.80 -22.87
N ASN A 491 14.13 43.09 -23.61
CA ASN A 491 14.81 44.38 -23.51
C ASN A 491 14.11 45.47 -24.35
N LEU A 492 13.12 45.10 -25.16
CA LEU A 492 12.39 45.99 -26.07
C LEU A 492 10.99 46.23 -25.52
N PHE A 493 10.78 47.39 -24.91
CA PHE A 493 9.49 47.85 -24.43
C PHE A 493 9.38 49.36 -24.57
N VAL A 494 8.16 49.88 -24.57
CA VAL A 494 7.91 51.31 -24.76
C VAL A 494 8.49 52.13 -23.60
N GLY A 495 9.26 53.17 -23.91
CA GLY A 495 10.05 53.96 -22.96
C GLY A 495 11.50 53.46 -22.78
N ALA A 496 11.86 52.28 -23.30
CA ALA A 496 13.23 51.77 -23.19
C ALA A 496 14.21 52.55 -24.08
N ARG A 497 15.44 52.73 -23.58
CA ARG A 497 16.58 53.28 -24.34
C ARG A 497 17.47 52.13 -24.79
N VAL A 498 17.59 51.93 -26.10
CA VAL A 498 18.36 50.84 -26.70
C VAL A 498 19.53 51.38 -27.51
N CYS A 499 20.71 50.80 -27.33
CA CYS A 499 21.93 51.21 -28.03
C CYS A 499 22.27 50.19 -29.11
N PHE A 500 22.11 50.55 -30.38
CA PHE A 500 22.43 49.71 -31.53
C PHE A 500 23.64 50.28 -32.26
N HIS A 501 24.77 49.57 -32.24
CA HIS A 501 26.03 49.98 -32.89
C HIS A 501 26.47 51.43 -32.59
N GLY A 502 26.23 51.91 -31.36
CA GLY A 502 26.57 53.27 -30.93
C GLY A 502 25.46 54.32 -31.12
N HIS A 503 24.36 53.96 -31.79
CA HIS A 503 23.17 54.81 -31.92
C HIS A 503 22.17 54.50 -30.81
N ASN A 504 21.81 55.53 -30.04
CA ASN A 504 20.84 55.40 -28.97
C ASN A 504 19.43 55.71 -29.48
N PHE A 505 18.53 54.74 -29.42
CA PHE A 505 17.13 54.89 -29.78
C PHE A 505 16.27 54.88 -28.51
N LEU A 506 15.28 55.76 -28.47
CA LEU A 506 14.19 55.73 -27.51
C LEU A 506 12.97 55.09 -28.17
N LEU A 507 12.48 54.00 -27.62
CA LEU A 507 11.22 53.38 -28.06
C LEU A 507 10.06 54.24 -27.55
N VAL A 508 9.33 54.87 -28.46
CA VAL A 508 8.25 55.82 -28.14
C VAL A 508 6.89 55.12 -28.13
N ASP A 509 6.68 54.19 -29.05
CA ASP A 509 5.39 53.49 -29.20
C ASP A 509 5.57 52.09 -29.79
N ALA A 510 4.53 51.27 -29.79
CA ALA A 510 4.54 49.93 -30.37
C ALA A 510 3.25 49.64 -31.17
N ASP A 511 3.34 48.72 -32.13
CA ASP A 511 2.16 48.27 -32.87
C ASP A 511 1.16 47.54 -31.95
N GLU A 512 -0.12 47.57 -32.30
CA GLU A 512 -1.18 46.93 -31.51
C GLU A 512 -0.96 45.42 -31.35
N TYR A 513 -0.47 44.78 -32.42
CA TYR A 513 -0.03 43.38 -32.37
C TYR A 513 1.05 43.15 -31.31
N THR A 514 2.03 44.06 -31.20
CA THR A 514 3.14 43.96 -30.24
C THR A 514 2.62 43.99 -28.80
N PHE A 515 1.72 44.93 -28.48
CA PHE A 515 1.09 44.99 -27.17
C PHE A 515 0.26 43.74 -26.87
N ASN A 516 -0.61 43.32 -27.80
CA ASN A 516 -1.41 42.10 -27.64
C ASN A 516 -0.54 40.86 -27.41
N TYR A 517 0.58 40.77 -28.13
CA TYR A 517 1.52 39.66 -28.00
C TYR A 517 2.21 39.67 -26.63
N MET A 518 2.71 40.83 -26.18
CA MET A 518 3.39 40.97 -24.89
C MET A 518 2.44 40.68 -23.71
N GLU A 519 1.18 41.12 -23.78
CA GLU A 519 0.14 40.85 -22.78
C GLU A 519 -0.23 39.37 -22.72
N LYS A 520 -0.41 38.71 -23.88
CA LYS A 520 -0.65 37.24 -23.93
C LYS A 520 0.52 36.44 -23.36
N HIS A 521 1.74 36.98 -23.48
CA HIS A 521 2.97 36.37 -22.99
C HIS A 521 3.50 37.08 -21.73
N ALA A 522 2.61 37.51 -20.81
CA ALA A 522 2.96 38.22 -19.58
C ALA A 522 4.06 37.54 -18.72
N ASN A 523 4.11 36.20 -18.72
CA ASN A 523 5.16 35.44 -18.02
C ASN A 523 6.57 35.71 -18.56
N GLU A 524 6.70 36.00 -19.86
CA GLU A 524 7.97 36.33 -20.50
C GLU A 524 8.28 37.84 -20.38
N PHE A 525 7.25 38.68 -20.37
CA PHE A 525 7.34 40.14 -20.34
C PHE A 525 6.77 40.71 -19.04
N SER A 526 7.63 40.89 -18.04
CA SER A 526 7.22 41.47 -16.74
C SER A 526 6.62 42.87 -16.85
N VAL A 527 7.02 43.63 -17.87
CA VAL A 527 6.49 44.99 -18.17
C VAL A 527 5.05 45.00 -18.68
N ALA A 528 4.51 43.85 -19.10
CA ALA A 528 3.15 43.70 -19.60
C ALA A 528 2.27 42.84 -18.65
N ASP A 529 2.80 42.44 -17.49
CA ASP A 529 2.05 41.68 -16.49
C ASP A 529 1.30 42.62 -15.54
N VAL A 530 -0.02 42.68 -15.72
CA VAL A 530 -0.92 43.51 -14.91
C VAL A 530 -0.79 43.20 -13.41
N GLY A 531 -0.59 41.94 -13.01
CA GLY A 531 -0.48 41.57 -11.60
C GLY A 531 0.77 42.13 -10.93
N VAL A 532 1.91 42.08 -11.63
CA VAL A 532 3.19 42.67 -11.16
C VAL A 532 3.08 44.18 -11.10
N ILE A 533 2.48 44.79 -12.12
CA ILE A 533 2.29 46.24 -12.21
C ILE A 533 1.36 46.73 -11.07
N LEU A 534 0.24 46.06 -10.84
CA LEU A 534 -0.70 46.41 -9.76
C LEU A 534 -0.06 46.26 -8.39
N LYS A 535 0.73 45.21 -8.16
CA LYS A 535 1.46 45.04 -6.90
C LYS A 535 2.46 46.18 -6.67
N LYS A 536 3.26 46.50 -7.69
CA LYS A 536 4.20 47.64 -7.65
C LYS A 536 3.48 48.96 -7.41
N LEU A 537 2.30 49.15 -8.02
CA LEU A 537 1.49 50.36 -7.88
C LEU A 537 0.88 50.44 -6.48
N LYS A 538 0.43 49.30 -5.93
CA LYS A 538 -0.09 49.20 -4.57
C LYS A 538 0.97 49.53 -3.53
N ASP A 539 2.17 48.96 -3.63
CA ASP A 539 3.26 49.21 -2.68
C ASP A 539 3.63 50.70 -2.58
N ILE A 540 3.53 51.44 -3.69
CA ILE A 540 3.81 52.89 -3.75
C ILE A 540 2.60 53.70 -3.29
N ALA A 541 1.40 53.35 -3.76
CA ALA A 541 0.19 54.14 -3.58
C ALA A 541 -0.55 53.88 -2.26
N GLU A 542 -0.26 52.80 -1.53
CA GLU A 542 -0.91 52.44 -0.25
C GLU A 542 -0.79 53.55 0.80
N SER A 543 0.36 54.24 0.84
CA SER A 543 0.60 55.36 1.75
C SER A 543 -0.20 56.63 1.44
N ARG A 544 -0.68 56.79 0.19
CA ARG A 544 -1.38 57.99 -0.33
C ARG A 544 -2.79 57.67 -0.87
N SER A 545 -3.40 56.57 -0.43
CA SER A 545 -4.65 56.02 -0.99
C SER A 545 -5.80 57.05 -1.06
N ARG A 546 -5.99 57.86 -0.02
CA ARG A 546 -7.04 58.90 0.03
C ARG A 546 -6.79 60.05 -0.95
N GLU A 547 -5.53 60.46 -1.10
CA GLU A 547 -5.14 61.52 -2.04
C GLU A 547 -5.32 61.05 -3.49
N VAL A 548 -4.92 59.81 -3.78
CA VAL A 548 -5.07 59.20 -5.11
C VAL A 548 -6.55 59.16 -5.53
N ARG A 549 -7.46 58.71 -4.66
CA ARG A 549 -8.91 58.70 -4.96
C ARG A 549 -9.46 60.09 -5.25
N GLN A 550 -9.04 61.11 -4.49
CA GLN A 550 -9.46 62.50 -4.70
C GLN A 550 -8.95 63.06 -6.03
N VAL A 551 -7.71 62.74 -6.40
CA VAL A 551 -7.10 63.18 -7.66
C VAL A 551 -7.80 62.56 -8.86
N PHE A 552 -8.12 61.26 -8.83
CA PHE A 552 -8.90 60.61 -9.87
C PHE A 552 -10.33 61.17 -9.98
N ALA A 553 -10.98 61.47 -8.85
CA ALA A 553 -12.31 62.10 -8.83
C ALA A 553 -12.29 63.56 -9.34
N ALA A 554 -11.22 64.32 -9.07
CA ALA A 554 -11.08 65.69 -9.56
C ALA A 554 -10.85 65.77 -11.08
N SER A 555 -10.30 64.71 -11.69
CA SER A 555 -10.10 64.62 -13.14
C SER A 555 -11.33 64.18 -13.93
N ASP A 556 -12.41 63.75 -13.27
CA ASP A 556 -13.71 63.44 -13.89
C ASP A 556 -14.80 64.39 -13.34
N PRO A 557 -14.84 65.66 -13.80
CA PRO A 557 -15.81 66.64 -13.33
C PRO A 557 -17.26 66.31 -13.74
N GLU A 558 -17.45 65.45 -14.74
CA GLU A 558 -18.76 65.02 -15.22
C GLU A 558 -19.29 63.75 -14.53
N HIS A 559 -18.48 63.13 -13.64
CA HIS A 559 -18.79 61.87 -12.97
C HIS A 559 -19.19 60.72 -13.92
N THR A 560 -18.59 60.72 -15.11
CA THR A 560 -18.82 59.71 -16.16
C THR A 560 -18.17 58.36 -15.83
N LYS A 561 -17.33 58.32 -14.79
CA LYS A 561 -16.56 57.15 -14.33
C LYS A 561 -15.52 56.67 -15.34
N VAL A 562 -15.22 57.50 -16.35
CA VAL A 562 -14.31 57.23 -17.46
C VAL A 562 -13.38 58.42 -17.63
N ILE A 563 -12.08 58.18 -17.80
CA ILE A 563 -11.06 59.22 -18.02
C ILE A 563 -10.33 58.93 -19.35
N GLU A 564 -9.96 59.98 -20.09
CA GLU A 564 -9.13 59.88 -21.29
C GLU A 564 -7.69 59.43 -20.97
N TYR A 565 -6.99 58.86 -21.96
CA TYR A 565 -5.66 58.27 -21.75
C TYR A 565 -4.59 59.28 -21.29
N ASP A 566 -4.52 60.48 -21.89
CA ASP A 566 -3.49 61.47 -21.56
C ASP A 566 -3.62 62.03 -20.13
N PRO A 567 -4.82 62.43 -19.65
CA PRO A 567 -5.03 62.74 -18.24
C PRO A 567 -4.66 61.57 -17.33
N PHE A 568 -5.10 60.35 -17.65
CA PHE A 568 -4.78 59.14 -16.87
C PHE A 568 -3.27 58.90 -16.75
N ARG A 569 -2.53 59.01 -17.86
CA ARG A 569 -1.07 58.88 -17.90
C ARG A 569 -0.40 59.90 -16.98
N ASN A 570 -0.79 61.17 -17.09
CA ASN A 570 -0.23 62.24 -16.27
C ASN A 570 -0.49 62.00 -14.76
N LEU A 571 -1.67 61.49 -14.41
CA LEU A 571 -2.01 61.12 -13.03
C LEU A 571 -1.10 60.01 -12.52
N ILE A 572 -0.97 58.90 -13.25
CA ILE A 572 -0.11 57.78 -12.83
C ILE A 572 1.35 58.23 -12.69
N VAL A 573 1.86 59.04 -13.61
CA VAL A 573 3.22 59.60 -13.52
C VAL A 573 3.37 60.49 -12.27
N SER A 574 2.38 61.33 -11.96
CA SER A 574 2.40 62.20 -10.77
C SER A 574 2.31 61.43 -9.45
N ILE A 575 1.57 60.32 -9.41
CA ILE A 575 1.41 59.48 -8.22
C ILE A 575 2.68 58.68 -7.94
N THR A 576 3.36 58.25 -9.00
CA THR A 576 4.48 57.31 -8.93
C THR A 576 5.84 57.96 -9.06
N ASP A 577 5.90 59.30 -9.09
CA ASP A 577 7.13 60.09 -9.26
C ASP A 577 8.01 59.62 -10.44
N GLY A 578 7.37 59.10 -11.50
CA GLY A 578 8.05 58.58 -12.70
C GLY A 578 8.71 57.20 -12.56
N ALA A 579 8.35 56.40 -11.54
CA ALA A 579 8.90 55.05 -11.33
C ALA A 579 8.38 53.97 -12.31
N PHE A 580 7.31 54.25 -13.04
CA PHE A 580 6.75 53.34 -14.04
C PHE A 580 7.27 53.66 -15.44
N SER A 581 7.49 52.61 -16.22
CA SER A 581 7.78 52.74 -17.65
C SER A 581 6.50 53.07 -18.43
N GLU A 582 6.66 53.75 -19.57
CA GLU A 582 5.54 54.07 -20.46
C GLU A 582 4.76 52.82 -20.90
N HIS A 583 5.46 51.69 -21.06
CA HIS A 583 4.83 50.40 -21.38
C HIS A 583 3.89 49.90 -20.28
N GLU A 584 4.31 49.95 -19.01
CA GLU A 584 3.47 49.51 -17.87
C GLU A 584 2.19 50.35 -17.77
N ILE A 585 2.29 51.67 -17.99
CA ILE A 585 1.15 52.60 -17.97
C ILE A 585 0.19 52.30 -19.12
N MET A 586 0.73 52.03 -20.32
CA MET A 586 -0.07 51.65 -21.48
C MET A 586 -0.82 50.33 -21.26
N THR A 587 -0.16 49.32 -20.68
CA THR A 587 -0.80 48.03 -20.36
C THR A 587 -1.93 48.19 -19.34
N LEU A 588 -1.75 49.02 -18.30
CA LEU A 588 -2.85 49.34 -17.36
C LEU A 588 -4.02 50.03 -18.06
N GLY A 589 -3.72 51.04 -18.89
CA GLY A 589 -4.75 51.76 -19.65
C GLY A 589 -5.54 50.84 -20.58
N ARG A 590 -4.87 49.88 -21.22
CA ARG A 590 -5.49 48.87 -22.08
C ARG A 590 -6.35 47.88 -21.30
N TYR A 591 -5.89 47.42 -20.14
CA TYR A 591 -6.63 46.48 -19.30
C TYR A 591 -7.97 47.06 -18.81
N TYR A 592 -7.98 48.32 -18.36
CA TYR A 592 -9.17 49.01 -17.87
C TYR A 592 -9.91 49.82 -18.95
N SER A 593 -9.60 49.59 -20.22
CA SER A 593 -10.24 50.28 -21.34
C SER A 593 -11.72 49.88 -21.49
N VAL A 594 -12.54 50.82 -21.98
CA VAL A 594 -13.93 50.53 -22.38
C VAL A 594 -13.90 49.66 -23.65
N LYS A 595 -14.38 48.42 -23.56
CA LYS A 595 -14.58 47.54 -24.72
C LYS A 595 -15.96 47.80 -25.32
N ASP A 596 -16.02 48.04 -26.62
CA ASP A 596 -17.27 48.04 -27.37
C ASP A 596 -17.76 46.59 -27.48
N GLU A 597 -18.82 46.23 -26.75
CA GLU A 597 -19.49 44.93 -26.92
C GLU A 597 -20.26 44.98 -28.25
N TYR A 598 -19.68 44.38 -29.30
CA TYR A 598 -20.41 44.14 -30.54
C TYR A 598 -21.47 43.06 -30.27
N GLU A 599 -22.75 43.45 -30.16
CA GLU A 599 -23.86 42.49 -30.25
C GLU A 599 -23.73 41.72 -31.57
N VAL A 600 -23.52 40.41 -31.49
CA VAL A 600 -23.34 39.58 -32.68
C VAL A 600 -24.70 39.43 -33.37
N ASP A 601 -24.83 40.01 -34.56
CA ASP A 601 -26.08 39.97 -35.33
C ASP A 601 -26.43 38.52 -35.72
N LEU A 602 -27.54 38.00 -35.18
CA LEU A 602 -28.04 36.64 -35.40
C LEU A 602 -28.16 36.29 -36.89
N HIS A 603 -28.54 37.28 -37.69
CA HIS A 603 -28.72 37.11 -39.13
C HIS A 603 -27.37 36.98 -39.87
N PHE A 604 -26.31 37.59 -39.35
CA PHE A 604 -24.95 37.45 -39.89
C PHE A 604 -24.41 36.04 -39.61
N LEU A 605 -24.48 35.57 -38.36
CA LEU A 605 -24.05 34.23 -37.95
C LEU A 605 -24.75 33.12 -38.75
N LEU A 606 -26.08 33.22 -38.90
CA LEU A 606 -26.83 32.26 -39.71
C LEU A 606 -26.43 32.28 -41.19
N SER A 607 -26.14 33.45 -41.76
CA SER A 607 -25.69 33.56 -43.15
C SER A 607 -24.32 32.91 -43.37
N VAL A 608 -23.39 33.07 -42.42
CA VAL A 608 -22.05 32.45 -42.45
C VAL A 608 -22.18 30.93 -42.34
N ALA A 609 -23.00 30.44 -41.41
CA ALA A 609 -23.23 29.02 -41.24
C ALA A 609 -23.89 28.39 -42.47
N GLN A 610 -24.92 29.01 -43.05
CA GLN A 610 -25.53 28.54 -44.30
C GLN A 610 -24.52 28.51 -45.46
N GLU A 611 -23.63 29.50 -45.57
CA GLU A 611 -22.59 29.51 -46.60
C GLU A 611 -21.58 28.37 -46.41
N GLN A 612 -21.14 28.11 -45.17
CA GLN A 612 -20.24 27.00 -44.85
C GLN A 612 -20.89 25.63 -45.13
N LEU A 613 -22.16 25.46 -44.75
CA LEU A 613 -22.93 24.24 -45.02
C LEU A 613 -23.11 24.02 -46.53
N LYS A 614 -23.36 25.09 -47.29
CA LYS A 614 -23.49 25.05 -48.75
C LYS A 614 -22.17 24.74 -49.45
N LYS A 615 -21.05 25.32 -49.01
CA LYS A 615 -19.70 25.03 -49.54
C LYS A 615 -19.32 23.56 -49.34
N ASN A 616 -19.73 22.97 -48.23
CA ASN A 616 -19.44 21.58 -47.87
C ASN A 616 -20.55 20.60 -48.31
N SER A 617 -21.54 21.05 -49.08
CA SER A 617 -22.65 20.24 -49.61
C SER A 617 -23.37 19.40 -48.55
N PHE A 618 -23.57 19.96 -47.35
CA PHE A 618 -24.30 19.26 -46.29
C PHE A 618 -25.80 19.33 -46.53
N GLU A 619 -26.46 18.17 -46.61
CA GLU A 619 -27.88 18.04 -46.98
C GLU A 619 -28.71 17.18 -46.01
N ASN A 620 -28.10 16.62 -44.97
CA ASN A 620 -28.75 15.65 -44.07
C ASN A 620 -29.62 16.32 -42.98
N PHE A 621 -30.34 17.39 -43.32
CA PHE A 621 -31.18 18.14 -42.37
C PHE A 621 -32.38 17.33 -41.87
N GLU A 622 -33.00 16.51 -42.74
CA GLU A 622 -34.10 15.59 -42.38
C GLU A 622 -33.67 14.51 -41.39
N GLN A 623 -32.44 14.00 -41.54
CA GLN A 623 -31.90 13.00 -40.61
C GLN A 623 -31.50 13.64 -39.28
N LEU A 624 -30.96 14.86 -39.33
CA LEU A 624 -30.63 15.64 -38.15
C LEU A 624 -31.89 15.98 -37.33
N SER A 625 -32.96 16.44 -37.99
CA SER A 625 -34.24 16.74 -37.36
C SER A 625 -34.90 15.49 -36.77
N ALA A 626 -34.82 14.34 -37.47
CA ALA A 626 -35.32 13.06 -36.98
C ALA A 626 -34.57 12.57 -35.73
N VAL A 627 -33.24 12.72 -35.67
CA VAL A 627 -32.45 12.32 -34.49
C VAL A 627 -32.68 13.26 -33.32
N LEU A 628 -32.81 14.57 -33.55
CA LEU A 628 -33.19 15.51 -32.49
C LEU A 628 -34.58 15.17 -31.95
N THR A 629 -35.54 14.88 -32.82
CA THR A 629 -36.91 14.48 -32.41
C THR A 629 -36.95 13.13 -31.70
N TYR A 630 -36.07 12.18 -32.05
CA TYR A 630 -35.96 10.89 -31.34
C TYR A 630 -35.43 11.07 -29.91
N ASN A 631 -34.51 12.01 -29.70
CA ASN A 631 -33.95 12.30 -28.38
C ASN A 631 -34.91 13.12 -27.50
N ASP A 632 -35.87 13.84 -28.10
CA ASP A 632 -36.98 14.48 -27.41
C ASP A 632 -38.09 13.47 -27.05
N ARG A 633 -37.87 12.72 -25.97
CA ARG A 633 -38.81 11.67 -25.48
C ARG A 633 -40.15 12.24 -25.04
N GLU A 634 -40.16 13.49 -24.58
CA GLU A 634 -41.35 14.17 -24.04
C GLU A 634 -42.14 14.92 -25.13
N LYS A 635 -41.55 15.07 -26.33
CA LYS A 635 -42.10 15.80 -27.48
C LYS A 635 -42.36 17.29 -27.18
N CYS A 636 -41.50 17.88 -26.36
CA CYS A 636 -41.60 19.27 -25.91
C CYS A 636 -41.05 20.27 -26.94
N GLY A 637 -40.34 19.81 -27.98
CA GLY A 637 -39.79 20.67 -29.05
C GLY A 637 -38.51 21.42 -28.66
N VAL A 638 -37.96 21.12 -27.48
CA VAL A 638 -36.74 21.69 -26.92
C VAL A 638 -35.80 20.59 -26.42
N LEU A 639 -34.49 20.83 -26.46
CA LEU A 639 -33.47 19.89 -25.98
C LEU A 639 -32.35 20.63 -25.25
N PRO A 640 -31.68 20.03 -24.24
CA PRO A 640 -30.57 20.68 -23.57
C PRO A 640 -29.43 21.07 -24.54
N HIS A 641 -28.84 22.26 -24.35
CA HIS A 641 -27.77 22.82 -25.20
C HIS A 641 -26.65 21.80 -25.50
N GLU A 642 -26.14 21.13 -24.46
CA GLU A 642 -25.05 20.15 -24.59
C GLU A 642 -25.44 18.92 -25.43
N MET A 643 -26.71 18.52 -25.37
CA MET A 643 -27.23 17.40 -26.15
C MET A 643 -27.30 17.78 -27.64
N CYS A 644 -27.82 18.97 -27.95
CA CYS A 644 -27.86 19.50 -29.31
C CYS A 644 -26.46 19.63 -29.92
N ARG A 645 -25.48 20.15 -29.16
CA ARG A 645 -24.08 20.22 -29.60
C ARG A 645 -23.50 18.84 -29.90
N THR A 646 -23.74 17.87 -29.01
CA THR A 646 -23.28 16.48 -29.19
C THR A 646 -23.85 15.86 -30.46
N ILE A 647 -25.14 16.07 -30.71
CA ILE A 647 -25.83 15.58 -31.91
C ILE A 647 -25.25 16.25 -33.17
N CYS A 648 -25.08 17.57 -33.18
CA CYS A 648 -24.49 18.30 -34.32
C CYS A 648 -23.06 17.82 -34.63
N LYS A 649 -22.25 17.57 -33.60
CA LYS A 649 -20.90 16.98 -33.76
C LYS A 649 -20.94 15.55 -34.29
N SER A 650 -21.89 14.73 -33.85
CA SER A 650 -22.05 13.36 -34.34
C SER A 650 -22.38 13.30 -35.84
N PHE A 651 -23.15 14.28 -36.33
CA PHE A 651 -23.47 14.47 -37.74
C PHE A 651 -22.34 15.12 -38.56
N LYS A 652 -21.21 15.46 -37.93
CA LYS A 652 -20.07 16.17 -38.54
C LYS A 652 -20.52 17.44 -39.26
N LEU A 653 -21.34 18.25 -38.59
CA LEU A 653 -21.80 19.50 -39.15
C LEU A 653 -20.59 20.39 -39.51
N PRO A 654 -20.43 20.80 -40.78
CA PRO A 654 -19.23 21.50 -41.24
C PRO A 654 -19.33 23.00 -40.94
N VAL A 655 -19.45 23.32 -39.65
CA VAL A 655 -19.48 24.66 -39.04
C VAL A 655 -18.39 24.69 -37.96
N ALA A 656 -17.67 25.81 -37.82
CA ALA A 656 -16.67 25.94 -36.76
C ALA A 656 -17.32 25.78 -35.37
N ASP A 657 -16.59 25.20 -34.40
CA ASP A 657 -17.19 24.89 -33.08
C ASP A 657 -17.59 26.17 -32.31
N ASP A 658 -16.84 27.26 -32.51
CA ASP A 658 -17.15 28.57 -31.92
C ASP A 658 -18.43 29.16 -32.52
N ASP A 659 -18.58 29.10 -33.85
CA ASP A 659 -19.78 29.56 -34.57
C ASP A 659 -21.00 28.69 -34.19
N LEU A 660 -20.83 27.37 -34.09
CA LEU A 660 -21.89 26.44 -33.68
C LEU A 660 -22.34 26.70 -32.24
N GLN A 661 -21.40 26.98 -31.33
CA GLN A 661 -21.71 27.30 -29.95
C GLN A 661 -22.45 28.64 -29.85
N ALA A 662 -21.97 29.67 -30.56
CA ALA A 662 -22.65 30.96 -30.63
C ALA A 662 -24.08 30.81 -31.19
N LEU A 663 -24.26 30.04 -32.27
CA LEU A 663 -25.57 29.76 -32.84
C LEU A 663 -26.48 29.05 -31.84
N LEU A 664 -26.02 27.98 -31.19
CA LEU A 664 -26.83 27.25 -30.20
C LEU A 664 -27.26 28.14 -29.03
N THR A 665 -26.37 29.02 -28.55
CA THR A 665 -26.66 29.98 -27.48
C THR A 665 -27.71 31.02 -27.90
N MET A 666 -27.79 31.39 -29.17
CA MET A 666 -28.80 32.32 -29.65
C MET A 666 -30.20 31.71 -29.81
N PHE A 667 -30.30 30.38 -29.94
CA PHE A 667 -31.56 29.63 -29.95
C PHE A 667 -31.89 28.98 -28.59
N GLU A 668 -31.18 29.39 -27.55
CA GLU A 668 -31.31 28.93 -26.17
C GLU A 668 -32.36 29.77 -25.42
N ASP A 669 -33.22 29.11 -24.65
CA ASP A 669 -34.16 29.76 -23.74
C ASP A 669 -33.53 30.02 -22.36
N ASP A 670 -34.23 30.74 -21.48
CA ASP A 670 -33.77 31.09 -20.12
C ASP A 670 -33.39 29.86 -19.25
N HIS A 671 -33.77 28.65 -19.68
CA HIS A 671 -33.52 27.38 -18.99
C HIS A 671 -32.43 26.52 -19.65
N LYS A 672 -31.65 27.09 -20.57
CA LYS A 672 -30.56 26.39 -21.30
C LYS A 672 -31.01 25.27 -22.23
N GLN A 673 -32.23 25.38 -22.74
CA GLN A 673 -32.80 24.45 -23.71
C GLN A 673 -32.87 25.13 -25.06
N VAL A 674 -32.48 24.40 -26.10
CA VAL A 674 -32.43 24.89 -27.47
C VAL A 674 -33.71 24.49 -28.18
N GLU A 675 -34.37 25.46 -28.80
CA GLU A 675 -35.49 25.22 -29.72
C GLU A 675 -34.97 24.58 -31.02
N TYR A 676 -34.75 23.26 -30.99
CA TYR A 676 -34.02 22.54 -32.01
C TYR A 676 -34.70 22.55 -33.39
N LYS A 677 -36.03 22.74 -33.45
CA LYS A 677 -36.76 22.87 -34.73
C LYS A 677 -36.40 24.19 -35.42
N LYS A 678 -36.51 25.32 -34.72
CA LYS A 678 -36.13 26.65 -35.24
C LYS A 678 -34.64 26.69 -35.60
N PHE A 679 -33.79 26.03 -34.81
CA PHE A 679 -32.37 25.92 -35.09
C PHE A 679 -32.09 25.17 -36.41
N VAL A 680 -32.68 23.99 -36.62
CA VAL A 680 -32.50 23.23 -37.87
C VAL A 680 -33.11 23.97 -39.05
N ASP A 681 -34.28 24.59 -38.88
CA ASP A 681 -34.94 25.38 -39.91
C ASP A 681 -34.09 26.60 -40.31
N GLY A 682 -33.40 27.24 -39.36
CA GLY A 682 -32.47 28.35 -39.61
C GLY A 682 -31.18 27.92 -40.32
N LEU A 683 -30.74 26.67 -40.14
CA LEU A 683 -29.57 26.12 -40.84
C LEU A 683 -29.91 25.54 -42.22
N ASN A 684 -31.18 25.21 -42.47
CA ASN A 684 -31.63 24.59 -43.71
C ASN A 684 -31.61 25.59 -44.88
N TRP A 685 -30.45 25.71 -45.51
CA TRP A 685 -30.24 26.59 -46.68
C TRP A 685 -31.02 26.16 -47.93
N ARG A 686 -31.65 24.97 -47.99
CA ARG A 686 -32.49 24.59 -49.15
C ARG A 686 -33.89 25.18 -49.05
N GLU A 687 -34.47 25.16 -47.85
CA GLU A 687 -35.84 25.62 -47.62
C GLU A 687 -35.88 27.09 -47.20
N ASN A 688 -34.94 27.54 -46.37
CA ASN A 688 -34.89 28.89 -45.80
C ASN A 688 -33.59 29.60 -46.19
N GLN A 689 -33.46 29.97 -47.46
CA GLN A 689 -32.28 30.72 -47.94
C GLN A 689 -32.25 32.12 -47.35
N ILE A 690 -31.27 32.36 -46.50
CA ILE A 690 -30.91 33.72 -46.13
C ILE A 690 -30.05 34.27 -47.28
N PRO A 691 -30.39 35.45 -47.85
CA PRO A 691 -29.53 36.08 -48.83
C PRO A 691 -28.14 36.17 -48.21
N ALA A 692 -27.13 35.62 -48.87
CA ALA A 692 -25.75 35.83 -48.43
C ALA A 692 -25.63 37.33 -48.23
N PHE A 693 -25.37 37.76 -46.99
CA PHE A 693 -25.00 39.14 -46.76
C PHE A 693 -23.88 39.35 -47.76
N GLN A 694 -24.11 40.19 -48.77
CA GLN A 694 -22.98 40.82 -49.41
C GLN A 694 -22.30 41.40 -48.20
N THR A 695 -21.16 40.82 -47.81
CA THR A 695 -20.17 41.56 -47.06
C THR A 695 -20.22 42.89 -47.77
N ILE A 696 -20.80 43.90 -47.11
CA ILE A 696 -20.46 45.25 -47.48
C ILE A 696 -18.97 45.13 -47.29
N LYS A 697 -18.27 44.99 -48.41
CA LYS A 697 -16.96 45.53 -48.52
C LYS A 697 -17.22 47.02 -48.29
N VAL A 698 -17.52 47.42 -47.04
CA VAL A 698 -16.66 48.35 -46.36
C VAL A 698 -15.35 47.69 -46.69
N PRO A 699 -14.58 48.20 -47.67
CA PRO A 699 -13.26 47.66 -47.83
C PRO A 699 -12.77 47.58 -46.40
N LEU A 700 -12.54 46.35 -45.90
CA LEU A 700 -11.62 46.18 -44.81
C LEU A 700 -10.49 47.03 -45.34
N LYS A 701 -10.35 48.23 -44.75
CA LYS A 701 -9.22 49.08 -45.04
C LYS A 701 -8.10 48.07 -44.99
N ASN A 702 -7.39 47.95 -46.09
CA ASN A 702 -6.16 47.19 -46.07
C ASN A 702 -5.38 47.76 -44.88
N GLU A 703 -5.49 47.13 -43.73
CA GLU A 703 -4.53 47.25 -42.65
C GLU A 703 -3.36 46.43 -43.22
N ASP A 704 -2.25 47.01 -43.67
CA ASP A 704 -1.67 48.30 -43.29
C ASP A 704 -0.86 48.88 -44.46
N ASP A 705 -1.39 49.92 -45.12
CA ASP A 705 -0.53 51.09 -45.33
C ASP A 705 -0.40 51.73 -43.96
N TRP A 706 0.58 51.28 -43.16
CA TRP A 706 0.94 51.94 -41.92
C TRP A 706 1.33 53.37 -42.28
N SER A 707 0.43 54.33 -42.03
CA SER A 707 0.52 55.69 -42.55
C SER A 707 1.64 56.52 -41.92
N GLY A 708 2.43 55.93 -41.01
CA GLY A 708 3.50 56.59 -40.27
C GLY A 708 3.01 57.71 -39.35
N GLN A 709 1.69 57.88 -39.23
CA GLN A 709 1.05 58.64 -38.17
C GLN A 709 0.84 57.72 -36.97
N PRO A 710 1.01 58.21 -35.73
CA PRO A 710 0.67 57.40 -34.56
C PRO A 710 -0.78 56.93 -34.74
N PRO A 711 -1.09 55.64 -34.55
CA PRO A 711 -2.48 55.22 -34.46
C PRO A 711 -3.17 56.13 -33.43
N SER A 712 -4.41 56.55 -33.69
CA SER A 712 -5.23 57.19 -32.65
C SER A 712 -5.14 56.32 -31.41
N LEU A 713 -4.78 56.90 -30.27
CA LEU A 713 -4.51 56.18 -29.02
C LEU A 713 -5.53 55.03 -28.86
N PRO A 714 -5.08 53.77 -28.74
CA PRO A 714 -5.97 52.61 -28.79
C PRO A 714 -7.01 52.60 -27.65
N VAL A 715 -6.80 53.43 -26.64
CA VAL A 715 -7.65 53.56 -25.46
C VAL A 715 -8.43 54.88 -25.52
N LYS A 716 -9.70 54.82 -25.93
CA LYS A 716 -10.59 56.00 -26.00
C LYS A 716 -11.08 56.46 -24.63
N GLY A 717 -11.17 55.57 -23.65
CA GLY A 717 -11.59 55.88 -22.28
C GLY A 717 -11.28 54.74 -21.32
N ILE A 718 -10.85 55.09 -20.10
CA ILE A 718 -10.41 54.16 -19.05
C ILE A 718 -11.39 54.21 -17.89
N LYS A 719 -11.90 53.04 -17.47
CA LYS A 719 -12.71 52.90 -16.26
C LYS A 719 -11.79 52.93 -15.04
N TYR A 720 -11.73 54.06 -14.33
CA TYR A 720 -10.80 54.24 -13.21
C TYR A 720 -11.30 53.63 -11.89
N LEU A 721 -12.62 53.42 -11.71
CA LEU A 721 -13.17 52.82 -10.49
C LEU A 721 -12.71 51.37 -10.28
N PRO A 722 -12.77 50.46 -11.28
CA PRO A 722 -12.24 49.10 -11.13
C PRO A 722 -10.74 49.08 -10.76
N LEU A 723 -9.95 50.00 -11.32
CA LEU A 723 -8.53 50.14 -10.95
C LEU A 723 -8.36 50.52 -9.47
N LEU A 724 -9.15 51.47 -8.96
CA LEU A 724 -9.10 51.87 -7.56
C LEU A 724 -9.58 50.76 -6.61
N ASP A 725 -10.59 50.00 -7.02
CA ASP A 725 -11.08 48.84 -6.29
C ASP A 725 -10.00 47.74 -6.20
N ASP A 726 -9.29 47.47 -7.30
CA ASP A 726 -8.21 46.46 -7.33
C ASP A 726 -6.98 46.89 -6.50
N LEU A 727 -6.71 48.20 -6.41
CA LEU A 727 -5.58 48.73 -5.64
C LEU A 727 -5.83 48.78 -4.13
N PHE A 728 -6.99 49.28 -3.73
CA PHE A 728 -7.28 49.66 -2.34
C PHE A 728 -8.48 48.92 -1.73
N GLY A 729 -9.16 48.05 -2.49
CA GLY A 729 -10.42 47.45 -2.10
C GLY A 729 -11.61 48.41 -2.29
N LYS A 730 -12.83 47.85 -2.27
CA LYS A 730 -14.06 48.64 -2.34
C LYS A 730 -14.20 49.53 -1.09
N GLU A 731 -14.52 50.81 -1.28
CA GLU A 731 -15.07 51.62 -0.18
C GLU A 731 -16.48 51.11 0.12
N GLU A 732 -16.78 50.92 1.40
CA GLU A 732 -18.17 50.81 1.89
C GLU A 732 -18.89 52.16 1.80
#